data_AF-A0A2H4DGV9-F1
#
_entry.id   AF-A0A2H4DGV9-F1
#
_cell.length_a   1.000
_cell.length_b   1.000
_cell.length_c   1.000
_cell.angle_alpha   90.00
_cell.angle_beta   90.00
_cell.angle_gamma   90.00
#
_symmetry.space_group_name_H-M   'P 1'
#
loop_
_entity.id
_entity.type
_entity.pdbx_description
1 polymer ?
#
loop_
_entity_poly.entity_id
_entity_poly.type
_entity_poly.pdbx_seq_one_letter_code
_entity_poly.pdbx_strand_id
1 'polypeptide(L)'
;MTDKRVDPATGEAVTYNELVATYKRTYKRREIEEYWETCKPAKKKKAAAKSEPKPKAKAGAKAKPEPKAKAKDGKKDEKPKAKAKAAPKPEPKGKMDDKVSVGKDGGASALAKLRSFSGCVLAEYVWLDADGVTRSKTMTMTARPLKVSDLKVWNYDGSSTGQADGHNSEVLLKPRAIFNDPFRGYPHVMVLADAWNAWDDQPAKNNTRAKCAETMDMYRSLDPWFGIEQEYTLMKPGKVGMKPTVPLGFNADNSEPAPQGPYYTGAGFNVAIGRPVADEHYKMCMLAGVKISGINAEVMPGQWEFQIGPCRGIEMGDHLTIARYIMLRVTEKHDCVCSFDPKPAEGDWNGAGCHTNFSVTPMRVAGGYDTIIKVCEAFGKVAKEHIKEYGEGNDKRLTGKHETCDINTFKYGVANRGASIRIPREAEKSGRGYMEDRRPGANCDPYRVTNIIMKTTGECLSAETIEAGGKSHTAFVFIKPHANNEKVQALVKEKLSGSGLTIKAEGAIKSTLIDKKKLIDIHYGAIAAKAVMMKPKDLTVQEKSQEEFEKQFGVKWSKVMEDGLVYNAMDGAKKLGITADEMGKKYDALKKGEGIIKFGGGFYCGKVDDIYVINGFYMNMRSKFTAPGTSIYYYEVEWPTEKMSWADFRGKLLGPTDPASAPEGSLRQMIYSQWSDLGLKAQPDTGDNGVHASASPFEALAERSNWLRASISKDAFGKALLASGVAPGMAKEWFSDPQVEFEGGKKSLFDLLEDLDAPACLKKCKEIAAANKK
;
A
#
# COMPACT_ATOMS: atom_id res chain seq x y z
N MET A 1 -21.91 -36.05 1.86
CA MET A 1 -21.01 -36.55 2.92
C MET A 1 -19.66 -35.91 2.68
N THR A 2 -18.99 -35.38 3.70
CA THR A 2 -17.60 -34.91 3.55
C THR A 2 -16.65 -36.10 3.47
N ASP A 3 -15.63 -36.03 2.61
CA ASP A 3 -14.56 -37.03 2.59
C ASP A 3 -13.70 -36.86 3.85
N LYS A 4 -13.53 -37.95 4.60
CA LYS A 4 -12.70 -38.00 5.81
C LYS A 4 -11.63 -39.06 5.62
N ARG A 5 -10.38 -38.67 5.83
CA ARG A 5 -9.20 -39.53 5.79
C ARG A 5 -8.60 -39.62 7.19
N VAL A 6 -7.90 -40.69 7.48
CA VAL A 6 -7.19 -40.90 8.74
C VAL A 6 -5.85 -40.19 8.64
N ASP A 7 -5.62 -39.20 9.51
CA ASP A 7 -4.33 -38.54 9.70
C ASP A 7 -3.32 -39.54 10.30
N PRO A 8 -2.21 -39.88 9.61
CA PRO A 8 -1.22 -40.82 10.12
C PRO A 8 -0.54 -40.41 11.44
N ALA A 9 -0.48 -39.11 11.76
CA ALA A 9 0.21 -38.61 12.97
C ALA A 9 -0.69 -38.63 14.22
N THR A 10 -2.01 -38.54 14.07
CA THR A 10 -2.97 -38.53 15.20
C THR A 10 -3.85 -39.78 15.27
N GLY A 11 -4.03 -40.50 14.16
CA GLY A 11 -4.97 -41.61 14.04
C GLY A 11 -6.44 -41.19 13.89
N GLU A 12 -6.73 -39.87 13.84
CA GLU A 12 -8.10 -39.36 13.79
C GLU A 12 -8.65 -39.24 12.36
N ALA A 13 -9.97 -39.39 12.21
CA ALA A 13 -10.67 -39.29 10.93
C ALA A 13 -11.06 -37.82 10.63
N VAL A 14 -10.18 -37.11 9.94
CA VAL A 14 -10.29 -35.68 9.63
C VAL A 14 -10.66 -35.42 8.16
N THR A 15 -11.34 -34.31 7.90
CA THR A 15 -11.52 -33.72 6.57
C THR A 15 -10.29 -32.86 6.23
N TYR A 16 -10.10 -32.54 4.95
CA TYR A 16 -9.01 -31.67 4.52
C TYR A 16 -8.99 -30.32 5.25
N ASN A 17 -10.16 -29.72 5.51
CA ASN A 17 -10.26 -28.45 6.23
C ASN A 17 -9.89 -28.57 7.72
N GLU A 18 -10.19 -29.70 8.36
CA GLU A 18 -9.76 -29.99 9.75
C GLU A 18 -8.24 -30.23 9.78
N LEU A 19 -7.68 -30.99 8.84
CA LEU A 19 -6.23 -31.20 8.69
C LEU A 19 -5.47 -29.87 8.50
N VAL A 20 -5.93 -29.02 7.58
CA VAL A 20 -5.37 -27.68 7.36
C VAL A 20 -5.52 -26.81 8.61
N ALA A 21 -6.62 -26.91 9.37
CA ALA A 21 -6.78 -26.14 10.60
C ALA A 21 -5.73 -26.49 11.66
N THR A 22 -5.35 -27.77 11.77
CA THR A 22 -4.29 -28.28 12.66
C THR A 22 -2.89 -27.83 12.19
N TYR A 23 -2.52 -28.13 10.94
CA TYR A 23 -1.11 -28.07 10.51
C TYR A 23 -0.65 -26.72 9.91
N LYS A 24 -1.56 -25.80 9.56
CA LYS A 24 -1.25 -24.47 8.96
C LYS A 24 -0.37 -23.53 9.78
N ARG A 25 -0.07 -23.86 11.05
CA ARG A 25 0.85 -23.09 11.90
C ARG A 25 2.29 -23.57 11.83
N THR A 26 2.52 -24.75 11.24
CA THR A 26 3.83 -25.43 11.21
C THR A 26 4.31 -25.68 9.78
N TYR A 27 3.38 -25.99 8.86
CA TYR A 27 3.68 -26.37 7.48
C TYR A 27 2.99 -25.43 6.48
N LYS A 28 3.60 -25.26 5.31
CA LYS A 28 3.03 -24.49 4.20
C LYS A 28 1.88 -25.27 3.58
N ARG A 29 0.92 -24.55 3.00
CA ARG A 29 -0.29 -25.14 2.38
C ARG A 29 0.03 -26.29 1.43
N ARG A 30 1.04 -26.15 0.55
CA ARG A 30 1.43 -27.21 -0.40
C ARG A 30 1.94 -28.48 0.29
N GLU A 31 2.69 -28.34 1.37
CA GLU A 31 3.21 -29.46 2.17
C GLU A 31 2.03 -30.21 2.85
N ILE A 32 0.96 -29.50 3.24
CA ILE A 32 -0.28 -30.08 3.78
C ILE A 32 -1.14 -30.73 2.68
N GLU A 33 -1.15 -30.18 1.46
CA GLU A 33 -1.83 -30.77 0.29
C GLU A 33 -1.13 -32.08 -0.14
N GLU A 34 0.19 -32.11 -0.16
CA GLU A 34 0.99 -33.32 -0.41
C GLU A 34 0.82 -34.35 0.74
N TYR A 35 0.74 -33.92 2.00
CA TYR A 35 0.45 -34.81 3.14
C TYR A 35 -0.97 -35.42 3.10
N TRP A 36 -1.99 -34.64 2.72
CA TRP A 36 -3.38 -35.11 2.63
C TRP A 36 -3.55 -36.27 1.65
N GLU A 37 -2.79 -36.32 0.55
CA GLU A 37 -2.80 -37.46 -0.38
C GLU A 37 -2.08 -38.73 0.15
N THR A 38 -1.37 -38.64 1.27
CA THR A 38 -0.89 -39.83 2.01
C THR A 38 -1.92 -40.40 3.01
N CYS A 39 -2.90 -39.59 3.42
CA CYS A 39 -3.91 -39.97 4.41
C CYS A 39 -4.89 -41.02 3.85
N LYS A 40 -5.20 -42.08 4.60
CA LYS A 40 -6.03 -43.20 4.11
C LYS A 40 -7.53 -42.95 4.34
N PRO A 41 -8.45 -43.21 3.39
CA PRO A 41 -9.89 -43.00 3.60
C PRO A 41 -10.46 -43.70 4.84
N ALA A 42 -11.26 -42.99 5.63
CA ALA A 42 -11.84 -43.52 6.86
C ALA A 42 -12.96 -44.54 6.56
N LYS A 43 -12.84 -45.76 7.09
CA LYS A 43 -13.84 -46.82 6.90
C LYS A 43 -15.19 -46.42 7.51
N LYS A 44 -16.24 -46.33 6.69
CA LYS A 44 -17.62 -46.08 7.11
C LYS A 44 -18.09 -47.18 8.08
N LYS A 45 -18.28 -46.85 9.37
CA LYS A 45 -19.06 -47.70 10.29
C LYS A 45 -20.54 -47.67 9.87
N LYS A 46 -21.17 -48.84 9.75
CA LYS A 46 -22.64 -48.92 9.60
C LYS A 46 -23.31 -48.42 10.87
N ALA A 47 -24.41 -47.69 10.73
CA ALA A 47 -25.24 -47.26 11.86
C ALA A 47 -26.06 -48.44 12.41
N ALA A 48 -26.29 -48.43 13.73
CA ALA A 48 -27.22 -49.31 14.43
C ALA A 48 -28.24 -48.44 15.22
N ALA A 49 -29.38 -49.03 15.60
CA ALA A 49 -30.58 -48.29 15.97
C ALA A 49 -30.63 -47.76 17.42
N LYS A 50 -31.63 -46.90 17.69
CA LYS A 50 -31.92 -46.26 18.98
C LYS A 50 -32.43 -47.25 20.04
N SER A 51 -32.15 -46.98 21.32
CA SER A 51 -33.11 -47.20 22.43
C SER A 51 -32.75 -46.37 23.67
N GLU A 52 -33.76 -46.06 24.49
CA GLU A 52 -33.73 -45.46 25.83
C GLU A 52 -34.75 -46.24 26.71
N PRO A 53 -34.87 -46.03 28.04
CA PRO A 53 -33.81 -46.06 29.05
C PRO A 53 -34.20 -46.81 30.36
N LYS A 54 -33.18 -47.23 31.17
CA LYS A 54 -33.25 -47.46 32.65
C LYS A 54 -34.13 -48.66 33.16
N PRO A 55 -34.13 -49.03 34.48
CA PRO A 55 -33.19 -48.77 35.60
C PRO A 55 -32.83 -50.00 36.52
N LYS A 56 -32.01 -49.76 37.57
CA LYS A 56 -31.81 -50.56 38.83
C LYS A 56 -31.07 -51.93 38.75
N ALA A 57 -30.45 -52.50 39.81
CA ALA A 57 -29.79 -51.94 41.04
C ALA A 57 -29.07 -53.05 41.89
N LYS A 58 -28.18 -52.62 42.82
CA LYS A 58 -27.64 -53.31 44.03
C LYS A 58 -26.68 -54.52 43.90
N ALA A 59 -25.43 -54.34 44.37
CA ALA A 59 -24.80 -54.97 45.57
C ALA A 59 -23.25 -54.75 45.55
N GLY A 60 -22.50 -54.61 46.65
CA GLY A 60 -22.86 -54.34 48.05
C GLY A 60 -21.73 -54.64 49.05
N ALA A 61 -21.50 -53.77 50.06
CA ALA A 61 -20.64 -53.97 51.26
C ALA A 61 -19.11 -54.14 51.02
N LYS A 62 -18.17 -53.96 51.99
CA LYS A 62 -18.10 -53.23 53.29
C LYS A 62 -16.61 -53.13 53.71
N ALA A 63 -16.12 -51.97 54.19
CA ALA A 63 -15.07 -51.87 55.23
C ALA A 63 -14.79 -50.40 55.67
N LYS A 64 -14.66 -50.19 56.99
CA LYS A 64 -14.08 -49.04 57.74
C LYS A 64 -13.46 -49.66 59.02
N PRO A 65 -12.49 -49.06 59.75
CA PRO A 65 -12.44 -47.66 60.23
C PRO A 65 -11.08 -46.95 59.94
N GLU A 66 -10.81 -45.64 60.16
CA GLU A 66 -11.10 -44.67 61.26
C GLU A 66 -10.38 -45.00 62.61
N PRO A 67 -10.10 -44.04 63.54
CA PRO A 67 -10.46 -42.60 63.59
C PRO A 67 -9.41 -41.62 64.26
N LYS A 68 -9.86 -40.38 64.58
CA LYS A 68 -9.32 -39.35 65.54
C LYS A 68 -8.28 -38.35 64.98
N ALA A 69 -8.18 -37.08 65.43
CA ALA A 69 -8.87 -36.21 66.43
C ALA A 69 -9.02 -34.77 65.86
N LYS A 70 -10.07 -33.96 66.09
CA LYS A 70 -10.52 -33.16 67.28
C LYS A 70 -9.46 -32.18 67.87
N ALA A 71 -9.77 -30.97 68.39
CA ALA A 71 -10.92 -30.03 68.33
C ALA A 71 -10.65 -28.75 69.19
N LYS A 72 -11.60 -27.78 69.23
CA LYS A 72 -11.73 -26.57 70.12
C LYS A 72 -10.97 -25.29 69.67
N ASP A 73 -11.47 -24.04 69.79
CA ASP A 73 -12.36 -23.30 70.74
C ASP A 73 -11.67 -22.81 72.03
N GLY A 74 -11.77 -21.55 72.52
CA GLY A 74 -12.36 -20.31 71.99
C GLY A 74 -12.77 -19.28 73.10
N LYS A 75 -13.00 -17.99 72.75
CA LYS A 75 -13.54 -16.85 73.59
C LYS A 75 -12.58 -16.28 74.69
N LYS A 76 -12.78 -15.09 75.30
CA LYS A 76 -13.85 -14.03 75.28
C LYS A 76 -13.32 -12.61 75.68
N ASP A 77 -14.27 -11.64 75.80
CA ASP A 77 -14.27 -10.30 76.47
C ASP A 77 -14.43 -9.10 75.48
N GLU A 78 -15.58 -8.44 75.29
CA GLU A 78 -16.42 -7.56 76.17
C GLU A 78 -15.77 -6.19 76.48
N LYS A 79 -15.97 -5.13 75.65
CA LYS A 79 -17.12 -4.18 75.56
C LYS A 79 -16.87 -2.89 76.38
N PRO A 80 -17.47 -1.72 76.05
CA PRO A 80 -18.05 -1.19 74.79
C PRO A 80 -17.41 0.21 74.48
N LYS A 81 -17.95 1.28 73.82
CA LYS A 81 -19.14 1.58 72.97
C LYS A 81 -18.85 2.87 72.14
N ALA A 82 -18.97 2.87 70.80
CA ALA A 82 -19.04 4.10 69.99
C ALA A 82 -19.77 3.85 68.65
N LYS A 83 -20.34 4.88 68.01
CA LYS A 83 -21.28 4.74 66.87
C LYS A 83 -20.57 4.71 65.51
N ALA A 84 -20.89 3.73 64.67
CA ALA A 84 -20.69 3.76 63.23
C ALA A 84 -22.02 3.45 62.50
N LYS A 85 -22.20 4.00 61.28
CA LYS A 85 -23.44 3.83 60.49
C LYS A 85 -23.47 2.44 59.82
N ALA A 86 -24.67 1.99 59.44
CA ALA A 86 -24.87 0.68 58.83
C ALA A 86 -24.13 0.53 57.50
N ALA A 87 -23.51 -0.63 57.29
CA ALA A 87 -22.92 -1.00 56.00
C ALA A 87 -24.01 -1.23 54.94
N PRO A 88 -23.73 -0.95 53.64
CA PRO A 88 -24.64 -1.36 52.57
C PRO A 88 -24.76 -2.88 52.51
N LYS A 89 -25.93 -3.37 52.10
CA LYS A 89 -26.15 -4.80 51.85
C LYS A 89 -25.23 -5.25 50.69
N PRO A 90 -24.70 -6.50 50.71
CA PRO A 90 -23.98 -7.02 49.57
C PRO A 90 -24.92 -7.08 48.35
N GLU A 91 -24.43 -6.60 47.21
CA GLU A 91 -25.15 -6.67 45.94
C GLU A 91 -25.40 -8.13 45.52
N PRO A 92 -26.48 -8.41 44.77
CA PRO A 92 -26.77 -9.75 44.30
C PRO A 92 -25.63 -10.24 43.39
N LYS A 93 -25.08 -11.42 43.68
CA LYS A 93 -24.05 -12.06 42.85
C LYS A 93 -24.61 -12.41 41.45
N GLY A 94 -24.50 -11.47 40.52
CA GLY A 94 -24.65 -11.72 39.09
C GLY A 94 -23.63 -12.75 38.63
N LYS A 95 -24.03 -13.61 37.69
CA LYS A 95 -23.12 -14.59 37.08
C LYS A 95 -22.18 -13.89 36.10
N MET A 96 -20.96 -13.57 36.55
CA MET A 96 -19.88 -13.19 35.65
C MET A 96 -19.34 -14.43 34.92
N ASP A 97 -19.99 -14.77 33.80
CA ASP A 97 -19.51 -15.77 32.82
C ASP A 97 -19.85 -15.37 31.37
N ASP A 98 -20.20 -14.10 31.13
CA ASP A 98 -20.44 -13.55 29.80
C ASP A 98 -19.11 -13.42 29.04
N LYS A 99 -18.86 -14.37 28.13
CA LYS A 99 -17.73 -14.28 27.19
C LYS A 99 -17.88 -13.05 26.31
N VAL A 100 -16.89 -12.15 26.39
CA VAL A 100 -16.78 -10.96 25.54
C VAL A 100 -16.90 -11.35 24.07
N SER A 101 -17.88 -10.74 23.38
CA SER A 101 -18.07 -10.90 21.94
C SER A 101 -16.88 -10.33 21.17
N VAL A 102 -16.47 -10.99 20.08
CA VAL A 102 -15.30 -10.59 19.28
C VAL A 102 -15.61 -10.50 17.78
N GLY A 103 -14.93 -9.59 17.09
CA GLY A 103 -15.12 -9.32 15.67
C GLY A 103 -15.84 -7.98 15.41
N LYS A 104 -16.56 -7.90 14.28
CA LYS A 104 -17.14 -6.66 13.75
C LYS A 104 -18.26 -6.09 14.61
N ASP A 105 -18.25 -4.78 14.81
CA ASP A 105 -19.32 -4.07 15.53
C ASP A 105 -20.65 -4.01 14.75
N GLY A 106 -21.74 -4.38 15.43
CA GLY A 106 -23.11 -4.23 14.95
C GLY A 106 -23.63 -2.80 15.05
N GLY A 107 -23.14 -2.00 15.99
CA GLY A 107 -23.46 -0.57 16.18
C GLY A 107 -24.88 -0.31 16.66
N ALA A 108 -25.37 0.92 16.48
CA ALA A 108 -26.65 1.40 17.01
C ALA A 108 -27.81 0.42 16.83
N SER A 109 -28.03 -0.11 15.62
CA SER A 109 -29.13 -1.04 15.29
C SER A 109 -28.99 -2.45 15.91
N ALA A 110 -27.84 -2.76 16.50
CA ALA A 110 -27.59 -3.98 17.28
C ALA A 110 -27.55 -3.67 18.79
N LEU A 111 -26.91 -2.57 19.21
CA LEU A 111 -26.94 -2.05 20.58
C LEU A 111 -28.37 -1.83 21.08
N ALA A 112 -29.25 -1.26 20.24
CA ALA A 112 -30.67 -1.05 20.53
C ALA A 112 -31.48 -2.36 20.69
N LYS A 113 -30.89 -3.53 20.42
CA LYS A 113 -31.48 -4.86 20.65
C LYS A 113 -30.93 -5.56 21.89
N LEU A 114 -29.90 -4.99 22.54
CA LEU A 114 -29.32 -5.53 23.77
C LEU A 114 -30.16 -5.14 24.98
N ARG A 115 -30.36 -6.10 25.90
CA ARG A 115 -31.04 -5.87 27.19
C ARG A 115 -30.12 -5.31 28.29
N SER A 116 -28.81 -5.35 28.05
CA SER A 116 -27.78 -4.79 28.92
C SER A 116 -26.57 -4.39 28.08
N PHE A 117 -25.87 -3.33 28.50
CA PHE A 117 -24.63 -2.87 27.87
C PHE A 117 -23.38 -3.35 28.63
N SER A 118 -23.55 -4.17 29.68
CA SER A 118 -22.46 -4.68 30.53
C SER A 118 -21.43 -5.57 29.80
N GLY A 119 -21.81 -6.16 28.66
CA GLY A 119 -20.91 -6.93 27.80
C GLY A 119 -20.36 -6.15 26.59
N CYS A 120 -20.66 -4.85 26.49
CA CYS A 120 -20.21 -4.01 25.38
C CYS A 120 -18.75 -3.57 25.56
N VAL A 121 -18.13 -3.16 24.45
CA VAL A 121 -16.71 -2.80 24.39
C VAL A 121 -16.57 -1.32 24.07
N LEU A 122 -16.02 -0.56 25.01
CA LEU A 122 -15.53 0.79 24.77
C LEU A 122 -14.29 0.77 23.85
N ALA A 123 -14.29 1.64 22.86
CA ALA A 123 -13.20 1.86 21.92
C ALA A 123 -12.87 3.36 21.83
N GLU A 124 -11.68 3.76 22.26
CA GLU A 124 -11.22 5.14 22.22
C GLU A 124 -10.64 5.45 20.82
N TYR A 125 -11.36 6.22 20.00
CA TYR A 125 -10.84 6.67 18.71
C TYR A 125 -9.92 7.86 18.96
N VAL A 126 -8.67 7.77 18.51
CA VAL A 126 -7.60 8.77 18.66
C VAL A 126 -7.14 9.21 17.26
N TRP A 127 -7.03 10.52 17.04
CA TRP A 127 -6.60 11.10 15.76
C TRP A 127 -5.80 12.39 15.98
N LEU A 128 -5.22 12.94 14.91
CA LEU A 128 -4.53 14.24 14.91
C LEU A 128 -5.43 15.35 14.35
N ASP A 129 -5.43 16.51 15.00
CA ASP A 129 -6.09 17.71 14.50
C ASP A 129 -5.24 18.52 13.50
N ALA A 130 -5.73 19.70 13.12
CA ALA A 130 -5.06 20.59 12.17
C ALA A 130 -3.64 21.00 12.58
N ASP A 131 -3.34 20.97 13.87
CA ASP A 131 -2.07 21.42 14.45
C ASP A 131 -1.18 20.22 14.86
N GLY A 132 -1.66 18.99 14.63
CA GLY A 132 -0.93 17.75 14.91
C GLY A 132 -1.05 17.28 16.37
N VAL A 133 -2.02 17.81 17.12
CA VAL A 133 -2.29 17.44 18.51
C VAL A 133 -3.29 16.28 18.55
N THR A 134 -3.06 15.33 19.47
CA THR A 134 -3.94 14.16 19.61
C THR A 134 -5.28 14.55 20.25
N ARG A 135 -6.38 14.26 19.54
CA ARG A 135 -7.76 14.32 20.07
C ARG A 135 -8.30 12.90 20.23
N SER A 136 -9.29 12.71 21.11
CA SER A 136 -9.97 11.41 21.24
C SER A 136 -11.45 11.50 21.61
N LYS A 137 -12.19 10.42 21.35
CA LYS A 137 -13.54 10.15 21.90
C LYS A 137 -13.89 8.66 21.89
N THR A 138 -14.78 8.25 22.78
CA THR A 138 -15.13 6.83 23.00
C THR A 138 -16.38 6.39 22.23
N MET A 139 -16.29 5.29 21.48
CA MET A 139 -17.44 4.56 20.92
C MET A 139 -17.78 3.35 21.80
N THR A 140 -19.06 3.08 22.02
CA THR A 140 -19.52 1.78 22.57
C THR A 140 -19.83 0.82 21.43
N MET A 141 -19.17 -0.34 21.40
CA MET A 141 -19.29 -1.37 20.37
C MET A 141 -19.92 -2.66 20.92
N THR A 142 -20.57 -3.45 20.06
CA THR A 142 -21.17 -4.75 20.44
C THR A 142 -20.16 -5.91 20.56
N ALA A 143 -18.90 -5.69 20.18
CA ALA A 143 -17.86 -6.70 20.14
C ALA A 143 -16.46 -6.05 20.21
N ARG A 144 -15.47 -6.78 20.72
CA ARG A 144 -14.06 -6.37 20.67
C ARG A 144 -13.50 -6.65 19.26
N PRO A 145 -12.95 -5.65 18.55
CA PRO A 145 -12.40 -5.87 17.21
C PRO A 145 -11.14 -6.74 17.28
N LEU A 146 -10.93 -7.56 16.26
CA LEU A 146 -9.72 -8.38 16.09
C LEU A 146 -8.80 -7.87 14.96
N LYS A 147 -9.33 -6.99 14.10
CA LYS A 147 -8.64 -6.38 12.95
C LYS A 147 -9.28 -5.03 12.63
N VAL A 148 -8.56 -4.18 11.89
CA VAL A 148 -9.00 -2.83 11.52
C VAL A 148 -10.36 -2.83 10.80
N SER A 149 -10.67 -3.84 9.98
CA SER A 149 -11.95 -3.96 9.26
C SER A 149 -13.13 -4.51 10.08
N ASP A 150 -12.95 -4.74 11.38
CA ASP A 150 -14.03 -4.97 12.35
C ASP A 150 -14.57 -3.65 12.93
N LEU A 151 -13.78 -2.57 12.86
CA LEU A 151 -14.15 -1.22 13.27
C LEU A 151 -15.01 -0.52 12.22
N LYS A 152 -15.46 0.69 12.55
CA LYS A 152 -16.25 1.54 11.67
C LYS A 152 -15.47 2.81 11.34
N VAL A 153 -15.71 3.33 10.14
CA VAL A 153 -15.48 4.75 9.90
C VAL A 153 -16.45 5.50 10.80
N TRP A 154 -15.94 6.46 11.58
CA TRP A 154 -16.76 7.38 12.38
C TRP A 154 -16.57 8.80 11.84
N ASN A 155 -17.21 9.78 12.44
CA ASN A 155 -17.20 11.19 12.05
C ASN A 155 -16.93 12.09 13.25
N TYR A 156 -16.56 13.35 13.03
CA TYR A 156 -16.52 14.41 14.03
C TYR A 156 -16.70 15.78 13.37
N ASP A 157 -16.99 16.80 14.19
CA ASP A 157 -16.96 18.19 13.75
C ASP A 157 -15.50 18.67 13.63
N GLY A 158 -15.05 18.82 12.39
CA GLY A 158 -13.73 19.35 12.04
C GLY A 158 -13.61 20.86 12.22
N SER A 159 -14.71 21.60 12.43
CA SER A 159 -14.62 23.04 12.70
C SER A 159 -14.08 23.32 14.11
N SER A 160 -14.49 22.53 15.10
CA SER A 160 -13.90 22.50 16.45
C SER A 160 -12.43 22.02 16.50
N THR A 161 -11.83 21.62 15.38
CA THR A 161 -10.42 21.18 15.28
C THR A 161 -9.62 21.87 14.18
N GLY A 162 -10.17 22.91 13.54
CA GLY A 162 -9.50 23.69 12.49
C GLY A 162 -9.26 22.95 11.17
N GLN A 163 -10.01 21.86 10.91
CA GLN A 163 -9.85 20.97 9.76
C GLN A 163 -10.96 21.09 8.70
N ALA A 164 -12.08 21.75 9.02
CA ALA A 164 -13.19 22.01 8.08
C ALA A 164 -13.98 23.28 8.47
N ASP A 165 -14.70 23.89 7.51
CA ASP A 165 -15.53 25.06 7.78
C ASP A 165 -16.87 24.69 8.45
N GLY A 166 -17.39 25.55 9.32
CA GLY A 166 -18.59 25.28 10.13
C GLY A 166 -19.90 25.01 9.37
N HIS A 167 -19.93 25.22 8.05
CA HIS A 167 -21.08 24.93 7.18
C HIS A 167 -20.93 23.63 6.37
N ASN A 168 -19.76 22.98 6.42
CA ASN A 168 -19.46 21.68 5.80
C ASN A 168 -18.44 20.94 6.69
N SER A 169 -18.74 20.80 7.99
CA SER A 169 -17.71 20.52 8.98
C SER A 169 -17.43 19.03 9.24
N GLU A 170 -18.11 18.10 8.57
CA GLU A 170 -17.94 16.68 8.87
C GLU A 170 -16.60 16.13 8.35
N VAL A 171 -15.79 15.59 9.27
CA VAL A 171 -14.54 14.90 8.97
C VAL A 171 -14.62 13.46 9.48
N LEU A 172 -14.23 12.51 8.63
CA LEU A 172 -14.28 11.08 8.83
C LEU A 172 -13.01 10.55 9.52
N LEU A 173 -13.20 9.73 10.56
CA LEU A 173 -12.18 8.94 11.23
C LEU A 173 -12.09 7.58 10.57
N LYS A 174 -11.09 7.36 9.71
CA LYS A 174 -10.85 6.06 9.04
C LYS A 174 -9.85 5.24 9.89
N PRO A 175 -10.26 4.12 10.54
CA PRO A 175 -9.39 3.36 11.45
C PRO A 175 -8.13 2.79 10.78
N ARG A 176 -7.03 2.70 11.54
CA ARG A 176 -5.71 2.30 11.06
C ARG A 176 -4.96 1.30 11.94
N ALA A 177 -4.95 1.48 13.25
CA ALA A 177 -4.31 0.58 14.19
C ALA A 177 -5.16 0.37 15.45
N ILE A 178 -4.96 -0.76 16.13
CA ILE A 178 -5.70 -1.16 17.33
C ILE A 178 -4.70 -1.48 18.44
N PHE A 179 -4.92 -0.87 19.61
CA PHE A 179 -4.17 -1.07 20.83
C PHE A 179 -5.11 -1.54 21.95
N ASN A 180 -4.59 -2.14 23.02
CA ASN A 180 -5.39 -2.28 24.24
C ASN A 180 -5.61 -0.88 24.84
N ASP A 181 -6.75 -0.68 25.52
CA ASP A 181 -6.92 0.48 26.39
C ASP A 181 -6.26 0.15 27.75
N PRO A 182 -5.14 0.81 28.13
CA PRO A 182 -4.45 0.51 29.38
C PRO A 182 -5.12 1.18 30.59
N PHE A 183 -5.98 2.18 30.37
CA PHE A 183 -6.68 2.93 31.41
C PHE A 183 -7.98 2.24 31.83
N ARG A 184 -8.70 1.66 30.86
CA ARG A 184 -9.96 0.93 31.09
C ARG A 184 -9.77 -0.58 31.18
N GLY A 185 -8.66 -1.11 30.68
CA GLY A 185 -8.33 -2.54 30.69
C GLY A 185 -9.13 -3.37 29.69
N TYR A 186 -8.91 -4.69 29.70
CA TYR A 186 -9.67 -5.63 28.86
C TYR A 186 -11.16 -5.65 29.29
N PRO A 187 -12.13 -5.58 28.36
CA PRO A 187 -12.03 -5.83 26.92
C PRO A 187 -11.79 -4.60 26.02
N HIS A 188 -11.47 -3.44 26.58
CA HIS A 188 -11.45 -2.16 25.86
C HIS A 188 -10.21 -1.96 24.98
N VAL A 189 -10.34 -1.07 24.00
CA VAL A 189 -9.32 -0.81 22.97
C VAL A 189 -9.12 0.69 22.73
N MET A 190 -7.93 1.07 22.27
CA MET A 190 -7.72 2.35 21.58
C MET A 190 -7.57 2.10 20.08
N VAL A 191 -8.02 3.05 19.28
CA VAL A 191 -8.13 2.97 17.83
C VAL A 191 -7.48 4.21 17.25
N LEU A 192 -6.30 4.05 16.64
CA LEU A 192 -5.71 5.14 15.86
C LEU A 192 -6.47 5.26 14.53
N ALA A 193 -6.85 6.48 14.17
CA ALA A 193 -7.55 6.78 12.92
C ALA A 193 -6.88 7.94 12.16
N ASP A 194 -6.91 7.87 10.84
CA ASP A 194 -6.66 9.03 9.97
C ASP A 194 -7.89 9.95 9.96
N ALA A 195 -7.69 11.25 9.78
CA ALA A 195 -8.73 12.22 9.45
C ALA A 195 -8.88 12.40 7.92
N TRP A 196 -10.12 12.32 7.41
CA TRP A 196 -10.45 12.42 5.97
C TRP A 196 -11.70 13.27 5.77
N ASN A 197 -11.72 14.15 4.78
CA ASN A 197 -12.89 14.97 4.44
C ASN A 197 -14.10 14.09 4.06
N ALA A 198 -15.31 14.46 4.49
CA ALA A 198 -16.52 13.71 4.14
C ALA A 198 -17.06 14.00 2.72
N TRP A 199 -16.70 15.14 2.11
CA TRP A 199 -17.32 15.66 0.88
C TRP A 199 -16.55 15.30 -0.42
N ASP A 200 -15.23 15.12 -0.36
CA ASP A 200 -14.36 14.79 -1.51
C ASP A 200 -13.53 13.50 -1.28
N ASP A 201 -13.72 12.86 -0.12
CA ASP A 201 -13.01 11.66 0.34
C ASP A 201 -11.47 11.80 0.35
N GLN A 202 -10.94 13.04 0.44
CA GLN A 202 -9.50 13.36 0.51
C GLN A 202 -8.94 13.36 1.95
N PRO A 203 -7.60 13.27 2.14
CA PRO A 203 -6.98 13.45 3.44
C PRO A 203 -7.27 14.84 4.01
N ALA A 204 -7.74 14.91 5.26
CA ALA A 204 -8.04 16.19 5.91
C ALA A 204 -6.77 16.99 6.23
N LYS A 205 -6.92 18.29 6.55
CA LYS A 205 -5.79 19.14 6.96
C LYS A 205 -4.95 18.45 8.04
N ASN A 206 -3.65 18.38 7.77
CA ASN A 206 -2.61 17.74 8.57
C ASN A 206 -2.71 16.19 8.71
N ASN A 207 -3.44 15.49 7.83
CA ASN A 207 -3.30 14.04 7.68
C ASN A 207 -2.02 13.68 6.88
N THR A 208 -0.87 13.93 7.52
CA THR A 208 0.47 13.60 7.04
C THR A 208 0.71 12.09 6.97
N ARG A 209 0.01 11.33 7.81
CA ARG A 209 0.03 9.86 7.86
C ARG A 209 -0.34 9.22 6.53
N ALA A 210 -1.35 9.75 5.83
CA ALA A 210 -1.72 9.28 4.49
C ALA A 210 -0.54 9.38 3.51
N LYS A 211 0.21 10.50 3.52
CA LYS A 211 1.37 10.69 2.63
C LYS A 211 2.55 9.81 3.01
N CYS A 212 2.81 9.65 4.30
CA CYS A 212 3.83 8.72 4.78
C CYS A 212 3.51 7.28 4.34
N ALA A 213 2.24 6.85 4.38
CA ALA A 213 1.84 5.52 3.94
C ALA A 213 2.12 5.25 2.45
N GLU A 214 1.96 6.24 1.55
CA GLU A 214 2.40 6.10 0.14
C GLU A 214 3.89 5.77 0.04
N THR A 215 4.74 6.56 0.71
CA THR A 215 6.20 6.45 0.63
C THR A 215 6.70 5.14 1.25
N MET A 216 6.07 4.70 2.34
CA MET A 216 6.37 3.42 3.00
C MET A 216 5.92 2.21 2.16
N ASP A 217 4.89 2.35 1.31
CA ASP A 217 4.50 1.30 0.36
C ASP A 217 5.42 1.27 -0.87
N MET A 218 5.72 2.44 -1.44
CA MET A 218 6.64 2.61 -2.57
C MET A 218 8.00 1.97 -2.31
N TYR A 219 8.55 2.16 -1.11
CA TYR A 219 9.85 1.63 -0.70
C TYR A 219 9.76 0.41 0.23
N ARG A 220 8.60 -0.27 0.29
CA ARG A 220 8.34 -1.45 1.13
C ARG A 220 9.39 -2.55 0.97
N SER A 221 9.96 -2.71 -0.22
CA SER A 221 11.01 -3.70 -0.54
C SER A 221 12.33 -3.47 0.21
N LEU A 222 12.62 -2.24 0.65
CA LEU A 222 13.80 -1.93 1.44
C LEU A 222 13.66 -2.32 2.92
N ASP A 223 12.44 -2.63 3.38
CA ASP A 223 12.10 -2.94 4.78
C ASP A 223 12.69 -1.91 5.77
N PRO A 224 12.20 -0.65 5.73
CA PRO A 224 12.68 0.42 6.59
C PRO A 224 12.32 0.15 8.05
N TRP A 225 13.32 0.20 8.94
CA TRP A 225 13.15 0.11 10.39
C TRP A 225 13.55 1.45 11.01
N PHE A 226 12.74 1.90 11.95
CA PHE A 226 12.92 3.14 12.69
C PHE A 226 12.92 2.86 14.20
N GLY A 227 13.64 3.66 14.97
CA GLY A 227 13.48 3.76 16.43
C GLY A 227 13.61 5.22 16.84
N ILE A 228 12.63 5.76 17.57
CA ILE A 228 12.59 7.18 17.92
C ILE A 228 12.79 7.36 19.43
N GLU A 229 13.79 8.18 19.76
CA GLU A 229 14.17 8.66 21.09
C GLU A 229 13.37 9.94 21.37
N GLN A 230 12.21 9.82 22.04
CA GLN A 230 11.33 10.96 22.32
C GLN A 230 11.70 11.60 23.65
N GLU A 231 12.40 12.73 23.61
CA GLU A 231 12.61 13.57 24.78
C GLU A 231 11.35 14.41 25.06
N TYR A 232 11.10 14.73 26.33
CA TYR A 232 10.01 15.58 26.78
C TYR A 232 10.35 16.21 28.14
N THR A 233 9.74 17.36 28.44
CA THR A 233 9.91 18.02 29.75
C THR A 233 8.57 18.11 30.47
N LEU A 234 8.54 17.65 31.72
CA LEU A 234 7.39 17.84 32.60
C LEU A 234 7.39 19.29 33.10
N MET A 235 6.24 19.95 33.01
CA MET A 235 6.03 21.34 33.38
C MET A 235 5.00 21.47 34.50
N LYS A 236 5.12 22.52 35.31
CA LYS A 236 4.08 22.91 36.28
C LYS A 236 2.82 23.39 35.52
N PRO A 237 1.60 23.12 36.01
CA PRO A 237 0.37 23.61 35.37
C PRO A 237 0.36 25.14 35.26
N GLY A 238 0.03 25.63 34.06
CA GLY A 238 -0.17 27.05 33.78
C GLY A 238 -1.62 27.50 33.99
N LYS A 239 -1.95 28.70 33.52
CA LYS A 239 -3.35 29.12 33.35
C LYS A 239 -4.01 28.28 32.27
N VAL A 240 -5.29 27.91 32.45
CA VAL A 240 -6.06 27.16 31.45
C VAL A 240 -6.04 27.90 30.10
N GLY A 241 -5.76 27.18 29.01
CA GLY A 241 -5.61 27.74 27.67
C GLY A 241 -4.27 28.42 27.38
N MET A 242 -3.34 28.50 28.34
CA MET A 242 -1.99 29.03 28.15
C MET A 242 -0.95 27.92 28.18
N LYS A 243 0.11 28.07 27.38
CA LYS A 243 1.30 27.20 27.41
C LYS A 243 2.00 27.31 28.77
N PRO A 244 2.40 26.20 29.42
CA PRO A 244 3.14 26.26 30.67
C PRO A 244 4.56 26.78 30.44
N THR A 245 5.08 27.58 31.38
CA THR A 245 6.37 28.29 31.26
C THR A 245 7.42 27.87 32.28
N VAL A 246 7.06 27.06 33.29
CA VAL A 246 7.99 26.64 34.35
C VAL A 246 8.14 25.11 34.36
N PRO A 247 9.36 24.56 34.21
CA PRO A 247 9.62 23.14 34.35
C PRO A 247 9.28 22.61 35.75
N LEU A 248 8.85 21.36 35.84
CA LEU A 248 8.53 20.68 37.09
C LEU A 248 9.76 20.48 37.98
N GLY A 249 10.96 20.42 37.38
CA GLY A 249 12.24 20.32 38.10
C GLY A 249 12.86 21.64 38.55
N PHE A 250 12.19 22.77 38.34
CA PHE A 250 12.62 24.06 38.90
C PHE A 250 12.03 24.25 40.31
N ASN A 251 12.73 25.03 41.14
CA ASN A 251 12.42 25.19 42.56
C ASN A 251 10.98 25.68 42.81
N ALA A 252 10.45 25.51 44.03
CA ALA A 252 9.05 25.81 44.34
C ALA A 252 8.66 27.27 44.11
N ASP A 253 9.59 28.20 44.35
CA ASP A 253 9.50 29.64 44.08
C ASP A 253 9.72 30.03 42.60
N ASN A 254 9.98 29.04 41.74
CA ASN A 254 10.36 29.14 40.33
C ASN A 254 11.78 29.67 40.07
N SER A 255 12.65 29.71 41.08
CA SER A 255 14.08 29.90 40.86
C SER A 255 14.74 28.69 40.17
N GLU A 256 15.88 28.92 39.53
CA GLU A 256 16.61 27.86 38.84
C GLU A 256 17.20 26.83 39.82
N PRO A 257 17.19 25.52 39.48
CA PRO A 257 17.86 24.49 40.25
C PRO A 257 19.39 24.53 40.02
N ALA A 258 20.13 23.62 40.66
CA ALA A 258 21.58 23.51 40.45
C ALA A 258 21.93 23.18 38.98
N PRO A 259 23.13 23.53 38.49
CA PRO A 259 23.53 23.31 37.10
C PRO A 259 23.42 21.85 36.63
N GLN A 260 23.26 21.67 35.32
CA GLN A 260 23.11 20.36 34.68
C GLN A 260 24.31 19.42 34.97
N GLY A 261 24.02 18.12 35.08
CA GLY A 261 25.01 17.11 35.45
C GLY A 261 24.44 15.97 36.29
N PRO A 262 23.90 16.22 37.52
CA PRO A 262 23.44 15.16 38.42
C PRO A 262 22.08 14.53 38.05
N TYR A 263 21.41 15.06 37.02
CA TYR A 263 20.04 14.68 36.63
C TYR A 263 20.00 13.52 35.63
N TYR A 264 20.93 13.49 34.67
CA TYR A 264 20.95 12.47 33.62
C TYR A 264 21.08 11.07 34.23
N THR A 265 20.11 10.20 33.94
CA THR A 265 19.98 8.85 34.53
C THR A 265 19.93 8.80 36.07
N GLY A 266 19.69 9.94 36.75
CA GLY A 266 19.80 10.10 38.19
C GLY A 266 18.82 9.24 39.03
N ALA A 267 19.24 8.95 40.27
CA ALA A 267 18.48 8.16 41.24
C ALA A 267 18.45 8.85 42.61
N GLY A 268 17.31 9.46 42.96
CA GLY A 268 17.10 10.18 44.22
C GLY A 268 16.03 11.26 44.10
N PHE A 269 15.46 11.70 45.23
CA PHE A 269 14.30 12.60 45.26
C PHE A 269 14.54 13.93 44.51
N ASN A 270 15.67 14.60 44.78
CA ASN A 270 16.03 15.89 44.16
C ASN A 270 16.71 15.77 42.78
N VAL A 271 16.81 14.57 42.19
CA VAL A 271 17.46 14.36 40.88
C VAL A 271 16.57 13.63 39.86
N ALA A 272 15.77 12.66 40.29
CA ALA A 272 14.87 11.87 39.44
C ALA A 272 13.44 12.45 39.41
N ILE A 273 13.34 13.77 39.24
CA ILE A 273 12.10 14.54 39.41
C ILE A 273 11.09 14.12 38.34
N GLY A 274 9.88 13.69 38.76
CA GLY A 274 8.82 13.25 37.85
C GLY A 274 8.81 11.75 37.52
N ARG A 275 9.72 10.94 38.09
CA ARG A 275 9.80 9.48 37.87
C ARG A 275 8.44 8.73 37.90
N PRO A 276 7.49 9.01 38.82
CA PRO A 276 6.19 8.33 38.81
C PRO A 276 5.38 8.48 37.51
N VAL A 277 5.56 9.59 36.78
CA VAL A 277 4.93 9.82 35.47
C VAL A 277 5.58 8.94 34.41
N ALA A 278 6.91 8.89 34.37
CA ALA A 278 7.66 8.08 33.41
C ALA A 278 7.43 6.57 33.63
N ASP A 279 7.49 6.10 34.88
CA ASP A 279 7.28 4.69 35.22
C ASP A 279 5.82 4.24 34.95
N GLU A 280 4.83 5.11 35.19
CA GLU A 280 3.43 4.81 34.85
C GLU A 280 3.20 4.88 33.33
N HIS A 281 3.75 5.85 32.62
CA HIS A 281 3.70 5.92 31.15
C HIS A 281 4.28 4.67 30.50
N TYR A 282 5.45 4.21 30.96
CA TYR A 282 6.10 3.00 30.47
C TYR A 282 5.19 1.78 30.64
N LYS A 283 4.62 1.62 31.83
CA LYS A 283 3.65 0.55 32.14
C LYS A 283 2.40 0.63 31.26
N MET A 284 1.83 1.81 31.05
CA MET A 284 0.64 1.98 30.20
C MET A 284 0.95 1.70 28.73
N CYS A 285 2.11 2.10 28.22
CA CYS A 285 2.58 1.75 26.86
C CYS A 285 2.73 0.23 26.69
N MET A 286 3.37 -0.44 27.64
CA MET A 286 3.52 -1.91 27.64
C MET A 286 2.15 -2.63 27.66
N LEU A 287 1.21 -2.16 28.49
CA LEU A 287 -0.15 -2.71 28.55
C LEU A 287 -0.95 -2.46 27.27
N ALA A 288 -0.79 -1.29 26.65
CA ALA A 288 -1.42 -0.93 25.38
C ALA A 288 -0.93 -1.79 24.20
N GLY A 289 0.28 -2.38 24.30
CA GLY A 289 0.97 -3.05 23.19
C GLY A 289 1.78 -2.08 22.32
N VAL A 290 2.17 -0.92 22.87
CA VAL A 290 3.12 -0.01 22.22
C VAL A 290 4.53 -0.60 22.29
N LYS A 291 5.30 -0.51 21.20
CA LYS A 291 6.69 -0.96 21.10
C LYS A 291 7.65 0.00 21.82
N ILE A 292 7.43 0.25 23.11
CA ILE A 292 8.38 0.96 23.95
C ILE A 292 9.56 0.04 24.30
N SER A 293 10.79 0.55 24.21
CA SER A 293 12.02 -0.22 24.42
C SER A 293 12.86 0.25 25.61
N GLY A 294 12.66 1.49 26.07
CA GLY A 294 13.32 2.03 27.25
C GLY A 294 12.79 3.41 27.66
N ILE A 295 13.27 3.89 28.82
CA ILE A 295 13.13 5.25 29.35
C ILE A 295 14.40 5.65 30.09
N ASN A 296 14.69 6.94 30.15
CA ASN A 296 15.70 7.51 31.05
C ASN A 296 15.30 8.92 31.53
N ALA A 297 15.86 9.33 32.67
CA ALA A 297 15.89 10.73 33.06
C ALA A 297 16.94 11.45 32.20
N GLU A 298 16.63 12.66 31.74
CA GLU A 298 17.50 13.42 30.84
C GLU A 298 18.36 14.48 31.56
N VAL A 299 19.19 15.19 30.80
CA VAL A 299 20.19 16.14 31.32
C VAL A 299 19.57 17.32 32.09
N MET A 300 18.40 17.82 31.68
CA MET A 300 17.68 18.89 32.36
C MET A 300 16.77 18.32 33.48
N PRO A 301 16.69 18.95 34.67
CA PRO A 301 15.84 18.48 35.76
C PRO A 301 14.35 18.51 35.39
N GLY A 302 13.69 17.35 35.42
CA GLY A 302 12.31 17.16 34.99
C GLY A 302 12.15 16.87 33.48
N GLN A 303 13.24 16.81 32.72
CA GLN A 303 13.29 16.24 31.38
C GLN A 303 13.47 14.72 31.46
N TRP A 304 12.84 14.01 30.54
CA TRP A 304 12.89 12.56 30.41
C TRP A 304 12.87 12.16 28.94
N GLU A 305 13.29 10.93 28.64
CA GLU A 305 13.17 10.33 27.32
C GLU A 305 12.41 9.01 27.40
N PHE A 306 11.63 8.69 26.37
CA PHE A 306 11.13 7.33 26.11
C PHE A 306 11.46 6.87 24.68
N GLN A 307 11.97 5.65 24.54
CA GLN A 307 12.35 5.09 23.24
C GLN A 307 11.23 4.21 22.67
N ILE A 308 10.81 4.47 21.42
CA ILE A 308 9.84 3.65 20.69
C ILE A 308 10.51 2.97 19.50
N GLY A 309 10.42 1.64 19.42
CA GLY A 309 10.89 0.81 18.30
C GLY A 309 11.83 -0.32 18.72
N PRO A 310 12.33 -1.13 17.76
CA PRO A 310 12.21 -0.91 16.32
C PRO A 310 10.81 -1.11 15.72
N CYS A 311 10.41 -0.19 14.84
CA CYS A 311 9.15 -0.21 14.10
C CYS A 311 9.40 -0.20 12.58
N ARG A 312 8.62 -0.96 11.81
CA ARG A 312 8.78 -1.17 10.36
C ARG A 312 7.90 -0.20 9.56
N GLY A 313 8.50 0.83 8.98
CA GLY A 313 7.78 1.84 8.20
C GLY A 313 6.69 2.56 9.00
N ILE A 314 5.46 2.56 8.47
CA ILE A 314 4.34 3.38 8.97
C ILE A 314 3.99 3.15 10.44
N GLU A 315 4.20 1.95 10.99
CA GLU A 315 3.93 1.67 12.41
C GLU A 315 4.81 2.46 13.38
N MET A 316 5.91 3.07 12.92
CA MET A 316 6.71 4.00 13.74
C MET A 316 5.90 5.22 14.16
N GLY A 317 5.20 5.84 13.21
CA GLY A 317 4.29 6.95 13.51
C GLY A 317 3.12 6.48 14.37
N ASP A 318 2.50 5.35 14.01
CA ASP A 318 1.34 4.82 14.75
C ASP A 318 1.66 4.57 16.23
N HIS A 319 2.82 3.97 16.51
CA HIS A 319 3.27 3.72 17.89
C HIS A 319 3.65 5.01 18.63
N LEU A 320 4.33 5.98 17.99
CA LEU A 320 4.69 7.23 18.68
C LEU A 320 3.48 8.13 18.94
N THR A 321 2.53 8.24 18.00
CA THR A 321 1.27 8.98 18.20
C THR A 321 0.52 8.47 19.42
N ILE A 322 0.38 7.13 19.56
CA ILE A 322 -0.30 6.54 20.71
C ILE A 322 0.55 6.64 21.99
N ALA A 323 1.88 6.54 21.92
CA ALA A 323 2.74 6.80 23.08
C ALA A 323 2.61 8.24 23.61
N ARG A 324 2.55 9.25 22.73
CA ARG A 324 2.28 10.65 23.08
C ARG A 324 0.88 10.84 23.68
N TYR A 325 -0.14 10.20 23.11
CA TYR A 325 -1.50 10.21 23.69
C TYR A 325 -1.52 9.61 25.10
N ILE A 326 -0.90 8.44 25.31
CA ILE A 326 -0.78 7.82 26.64
C ILE A 326 -0.05 8.76 27.60
N MET A 327 1.01 9.48 27.18
CA MET A 327 1.72 10.44 28.03
C MET A 327 0.78 11.54 28.53
N LEU A 328 0.04 12.19 27.61
CA LEU A 328 -0.92 13.24 27.97
C LEU A 328 -1.98 12.72 28.96
N ARG A 329 -2.58 11.56 28.65
CA ARG A 329 -3.56 10.88 29.51
C ARG A 329 -3.01 10.46 30.88
N VAL A 330 -1.71 10.20 31.02
CA VAL A 330 -1.04 9.96 32.30
C VAL A 330 -0.79 11.28 33.04
N THR A 331 -0.31 12.33 32.37
CA THR A 331 -0.03 13.62 33.04
C THR A 331 -1.27 14.27 33.68
N GLU A 332 -2.47 14.04 33.12
CA GLU A 332 -3.77 14.41 33.73
C GLU A 332 -3.97 13.90 35.18
N LYS A 333 -3.30 12.81 35.56
CA LYS A 333 -3.42 12.16 36.87
C LYS A 333 -2.37 12.67 37.88
N HIS A 334 -1.30 13.32 37.40
CA HIS A 334 -0.13 13.72 38.20
C HIS A 334 0.03 15.24 38.31
N ASP A 335 -1.04 16.00 38.03
CA ASP A 335 -1.10 17.47 38.15
C ASP A 335 0.10 18.19 37.49
N CYS A 336 0.51 17.73 36.31
CA CYS A 336 1.61 18.27 35.53
C CYS A 336 1.25 18.32 34.03
N VAL A 337 2.06 19.00 33.22
CA VAL A 337 1.85 19.10 31.77
C VAL A 337 3.09 18.58 31.03
N CYS A 338 2.91 17.63 30.11
CA CYS A 338 3.98 17.21 29.20
C CYS A 338 4.23 18.26 28.12
N SER A 339 5.47 18.78 28.04
CA SER A 339 5.92 19.63 26.94
C SER A 339 6.82 18.85 25.99
N PHE A 340 6.52 18.94 24.69
CA PHE A 340 7.37 18.48 23.59
C PHE A 340 8.10 19.65 22.90
N ASP A 341 8.21 20.82 23.54
CA ASP A 341 8.92 21.96 22.94
C ASP A 341 10.43 21.66 22.76
N PRO A 342 11.03 21.88 21.57
CA PRO A 342 12.46 21.71 21.35
C PRO A 342 13.38 22.53 22.27
N LYS A 343 12.92 23.62 22.88
CA LYS A 343 13.66 24.42 23.88
C LYS A 343 12.68 24.88 24.98
N PRO A 344 12.35 24.00 25.96
CA PRO A 344 11.26 24.22 26.92
C PRO A 344 11.62 25.21 28.05
N ALA A 345 12.89 25.54 28.22
CA ALA A 345 13.39 26.64 29.05
C ALA A 345 14.48 27.41 28.29
N GLU A 346 14.58 28.71 28.52
CA GLU A 346 15.66 29.57 27.99
C GLU A 346 16.94 29.41 28.83
N GLY A 347 18.08 29.95 28.38
CA GLY A 347 19.36 29.80 29.08
C GLY A 347 20.11 28.49 28.79
N ASP A 348 20.98 28.06 29.71
CA ASP A 348 21.99 27.00 29.52
C ASP A 348 21.45 25.56 29.72
N TRP A 349 20.13 25.42 29.85
CA TRP A 349 19.43 24.12 29.95
C TRP A 349 19.37 23.42 28.59
N ASN A 350 19.36 22.09 28.59
CA ASN A 350 19.20 21.32 27.35
C ASN A 350 17.85 21.61 26.67
N GLY A 351 17.83 21.46 25.35
CA GLY A 351 16.58 21.37 24.59
C GLY A 351 16.11 19.92 24.45
N ALA A 352 14.92 19.72 23.90
CA ALA A 352 14.31 18.39 23.74
C ALA A 352 14.37 17.89 22.29
N GLY A 353 15.07 16.78 22.07
CA GLY A 353 15.17 16.06 20.79
C GLY A 353 14.07 15.03 20.50
N CYS A 354 14.13 14.49 19.28
CA CYS A 354 13.32 13.35 18.83
C CYS A 354 14.19 12.44 17.94
N HIS A 355 15.37 12.01 18.42
CA HIS A 355 16.38 11.41 17.55
C HIS A 355 15.84 10.17 16.86
N THR A 356 16.06 10.08 15.54
CA THR A 356 15.48 9.03 14.72
C THR A 356 16.57 8.08 14.25
N ASN A 357 16.67 6.94 14.94
CA ASN A 357 17.44 5.79 14.50
C ASN A 357 16.76 5.17 13.28
N PHE A 358 17.51 4.89 12.21
CA PHE A 358 16.98 4.45 10.93
C PHE A 358 17.89 3.42 10.24
N SER A 359 17.29 2.39 9.65
CA SER A 359 17.97 1.47 8.74
C SER A 359 17.05 0.88 7.67
N VAL A 360 17.62 0.51 6.53
CA VAL A 360 16.99 -0.37 5.52
C VAL A 360 17.77 -1.68 5.42
N THR A 361 17.21 -2.72 4.80
CA THR A 361 17.87 -4.04 4.66
C THR A 361 19.30 -3.95 4.10
N PRO A 362 19.58 -3.17 3.03
CA PRO A 362 20.95 -2.99 2.56
C PRO A 362 21.93 -2.41 3.59
N MET A 363 21.48 -1.63 4.59
CA MET A 363 22.34 -1.16 5.70
C MET A 363 22.63 -2.25 6.74
N ARG A 364 21.73 -3.24 6.91
CA ARG A 364 21.79 -4.24 8.00
C ARG A 364 22.57 -5.51 7.64
N VAL A 365 22.77 -5.78 6.35
CA VAL A 365 23.56 -6.90 5.82
C VAL A 365 25.06 -6.57 5.78
N ALA A 366 25.94 -7.57 5.57
CA ALA A 366 27.38 -7.34 5.44
C ALA A 366 27.70 -6.38 4.27
N GLY A 367 28.62 -5.44 4.49
CA GLY A 367 28.90 -4.33 3.56
C GLY A 367 27.90 -3.16 3.67
N GLY A 368 26.90 -3.24 4.56
CA GLY A 368 25.88 -2.22 4.70
C GLY A 368 26.35 -0.85 5.20
N TYR A 369 27.58 -0.74 5.72
CA TYR A 369 28.18 0.54 6.09
C TYR A 369 28.26 1.51 4.89
N ASP A 370 28.61 1.02 3.69
CA ASP A 370 28.69 1.85 2.48
C ASP A 370 27.30 2.39 2.09
N THR A 371 26.24 1.63 2.37
CA THR A 371 24.85 2.11 2.23
C THR A 371 24.54 3.20 3.26
N ILE A 372 25.02 3.08 4.50
CA ILE A 372 24.84 4.13 5.53
C ILE A 372 25.52 5.42 5.07
N ILE A 373 26.76 5.35 4.58
CA ILE A 373 27.50 6.52 4.05
C ILE A 373 26.74 7.15 2.87
N LYS A 374 26.36 6.37 1.85
CA LYS A 374 25.61 6.83 0.66
C LYS A 374 24.29 7.54 1.03
N VAL A 375 23.61 7.10 2.09
CA VAL A 375 22.37 7.73 2.58
C VAL A 375 22.65 8.99 3.40
N CYS A 376 23.68 8.99 4.26
CA CYS A 376 24.13 10.20 4.96
C CYS A 376 24.52 11.33 3.99
N GLU A 377 25.21 11.00 2.89
CA GLU A 377 25.54 11.96 1.83
C GLU A 377 24.30 12.47 1.08
N ALA A 378 23.33 11.60 0.80
CA ALA A 378 22.06 12.01 0.21
C ALA A 378 21.30 12.99 1.13
N PHE A 379 21.27 12.72 2.43
CA PHE A 379 20.61 13.58 3.44
C PHE A 379 21.28 14.94 3.58
N GLY A 380 22.58 15.04 3.28
CA GLY A 380 23.31 16.31 3.22
C GLY A 380 22.88 17.19 2.04
N LYS A 381 22.70 16.58 0.85
CA LYS A 381 22.29 17.29 -0.37
C LYS A 381 20.91 17.94 -0.24
N VAL A 382 20.00 17.35 0.54
CA VAL A 382 18.65 17.87 0.82
C VAL A 382 18.43 18.27 2.28
N ALA A 383 19.49 18.63 3.02
CA ALA A 383 19.40 18.87 4.47
C ALA A 383 18.37 19.95 4.85
N LYS A 384 18.21 20.99 4.02
CA LYS A 384 17.21 22.07 4.21
C LYS A 384 15.75 21.62 3.98
N GLU A 385 15.52 20.54 3.24
CA GLU A 385 14.19 19.93 3.11
C GLU A 385 13.85 19.13 4.37
N HIS A 386 14.79 18.32 4.88
CA HIS A 386 14.60 17.60 6.14
C HIS A 386 14.29 18.54 7.30
N ILE A 387 15.04 19.64 7.47
CA ILE A 387 14.81 20.60 8.57
C ILE A 387 13.37 21.18 8.58
N LYS A 388 12.73 21.39 7.42
CA LYS A 388 11.33 21.87 7.34
C LYS A 388 10.29 20.87 7.87
N GLU A 389 10.63 19.59 7.91
CA GLU A 389 9.79 18.50 8.42
C GLU A 389 10.03 18.20 9.91
N TYR A 390 11.06 18.79 10.51
CA TYR A 390 11.69 18.32 11.75
C TYR A 390 11.29 19.08 13.02
N GLY A 391 10.15 19.80 12.98
CA GLY A 391 9.56 20.50 14.12
C GLY A 391 9.84 22.01 14.14
N GLU A 392 8.85 22.80 14.55
CA GLU A 392 8.95 24.27 14.65
C GLU A 392 9.70 24.70 15.92
N GLY A 393 10.38 25.85 15.88
CA GLY A 393 11.20 26.35 17.01
C GLY A 393 12.50 25.58 17.26
N ASN A 394 12.82 24.59 16.41
CA ASN A 394 13.99 23.73 16.52
C ASN A 394 15.32 24.49 16.25
N ASP A 395 15.26 25.69 15.68
CA ASP A 395 16.35 26.68 15.61
C ASP A 395 16.89 27.08 17.00
N LYS A 396 16.00 27.16 18.01
CA LYS A 396 16.37 27.43 19.41
C LYS A 396 17.10 26.28 20.09
N ARG A 397 17.06 25.08 19.48
CA ARG A 397 17.72 23.86 19.95
C ARG A 397 19.03 23.64 19.20
N LEU A 398 18.95 23.55 17.87
CA LEU A 398 20.05 23.25 16.94
C LEU A 398 20.99 24.46 16.76
N THR A 399 21.76 24.73 17.82
CA THR A 399 22.64 25.91 17.95
C THR A 399 24.13 25.58 17.89
N GLY A 400 24.49 24.30 17.77
CA GLY A 400 25.87 23.82 17.89
C GLY A 400 26.37 23.69 19.33
N LYS A 401 25.55 24.05 20.32
CA LYS A 401 25.78 23.82 21.76
C LYS A 401 24.96 22.62 22.26
N HIS A 402 25.13 22.22 23.52
CA HIS A 402 24.33 21.19 24.21
C HIS A 402 24.17 19.89 23.39
N GLU A 403 25.29 19.37 22.88
CA GLU A 403 25.34 18.18 22.01
C GLU A 403 24.53 18.27 20.70
N THR A 404 24.19 19.46 20.20
CA THR A 404 23.55 19.65 18.90
C THR A 404 24.55 20.02 17.79
N CYS A 405 24.12 19.90 16.53
CA CYS A 405 24.73 20.62 15.41
C CYS A 405 23.93 21.92 15.16
N ASP A 406 24.57 22.95 14.62
CA ASP A 406 23.87 24.14 14.09
C ASP A 406 22.87 23.74 12.98
N ILE A 407 21.69 24.38 12.99
CA ILE A 407 20.58 24.10 12.06
C ILE A 407 20.91 24.34 10.58
N ASN A 408 21.86 25.23 10.29
CA ASN A 408 22.30 25.54 8.92
C ASN A 408 23.40 24.58 8.42
N THR A 409 24.03 23.83 9.33
CA THR A 409 25.20 23.00 9.10
C THR A 409 24.82 21.52 9.06
N PHE A 410 25.13 20.85 7.95
CA PHE A 410 25.04 19.39 7.86
C PHE A 410 26.40 18.72 8.07
N LYS A 411 26.48 17.80 9.04
CA LYS A 411 27.63 16.94 9.34
C LYS A 411 27.14 15.54 9.71
N TYR A 412 27.86 14.51 9.30
CA TYR A 412 27.71 13.16 9.86
C TYR A 412 29.05 12.67 10.42
N GLY A 413 29.02 11.69 11.33
CA GLY A 413 30.26 11.12 11.87
C GLY A 413 30.05 9.98 12.86
N VAL A 414 31.06 9.12 13.00
CA VAL A 414 31.00 7.97 13.91
C VAL A 414 31.15 8.42 15.37
N ALA A 415 30.21 7.99 16.21
CA ALA A 415 30.09 8.33 17.64
C ALA A 415 30.07 9.84 17.96
N ASN A 416 29.95 10.72 16.96
CA ASN A 416 29.96 12.17 17.14
C ASN A 416 28.55 12.67 17.51
N ARG A 417 28.37 13.08 18.76
CA ARG A 417 27.10 13.66 19.23
C ARG A 417 26.83 15.06 18.65
N GLY A 418 27.87 15.87 18.41
CA GLY A 418 27.76 17.19 17.76
C GLY A 418 27.59 17.16 16.23
N ALA A 419 27.31 15.99 15.65
CA ALA A 419 26.94 15.84 14.23
C ALA A 419 25.42 15.90 14.05
N SER A 420 24.98 16.28 12.85
CA SER A 420 23.57 16.22 12.46
C SER A 420 23.07 14.77 12.37
N ILE A 421 23.93 13.85 11.93
CA ILE A 421 23.69 12.40 11.94
C ILE A 421 24.85 11.69 12.65
N ARG A 422 24.55 10.91 13.69
CA ARG A 422 25.52 10.05 14.36
C ARG A 422 25.49 8.66 13.72
N ILE A 423 26.66 8.13 13.39
CA ILE A 423 26.80 6.69 13.06
C ILE A 423 27.26 5.97 14.34
N PRO A 424 26.58 4.91 14.81
CA PRO A 424 27.02 4.15 15.98
C PRO A 424 28.38 3.50 15.77
N ARG A 425 29.24 3.47 16.81
CA ARG A 425 30.56 2.84 16.72
C ARG A 425 30.51 1.34 16.39
N GLU A 426 29.46 0.65 16.82
CA GLU A 426 29.25 -0.77 16.44
C GLU A 426 28.85 -0.94 14.96
N ALA A 427 28.26 0.09 14.32
CA ALA A 427 27.92 0.04 12.90
C ALA A 427 29.16 0.19 12.01
N GLU A 428 30.10 1.05 12.40
CA GLU A 428 31.47 1.12 11.85
C GLU A 428 32.18 -0.22 12.05
N LYS A 429 32.34 -0.65 13.32
CA LYS A 429 33.09 -1.86 13.69
C LYS A 429 32.58 -3.16 13.07
N SER A 430 31.26 -3.28 12.84
CA SER A 430 30.66 -4.49 12.24
C SER A 430 30.36 -4.37 10.74
N GLY A 431 30.68 -3.22 10.12
CA GLY A 431 30.48 -2.94 8.69
C GLY A 431 29.02 -2.88 8.25
N ARG A 432 28.07 -2.64 9.18
CA ARG A 432 26.60 -2.66 8.96
C ARG A 432 25.84 -2.18 10.20
N GLY A 433 24.61 -1.69 10.02
CA GLY A 433 23.75 -1.35 11.15
C GLY A 433 22.66 -0.34 10.80
N TYR A 434 22.70 0.79 11.50
CA TYR A 434 21.75 1.90 11.40
C TYR A 434 22.48 3.25 11.54
N MET A 435 21.79 4.34 11.21
CA MET A 435 22.20 5.72 11.46
C MET A 435 21.21 6.40 12.41
N GLU A 436 21.64 7.43 13.14
CA GLU A 436 20.82 8.22 14.06
C GLU A 436 20.76 9.67 13.58
N ASP A 437 19.61 10.10 13.06
CA ASP A 437 19.40 11.51 12.71
C ASP A 437 19.01 12.30 13.97
N ARG A 438 19.91 13.19 14.40
CA ARG A 438 19.76 13.94 15.66
C ARG A 438 19.01 15.26 15.50
N ARG A 439 18.68 15.64 14.26
CA ARG A 439 18.05 16.92 13.92
C ARG A 439 16.58 17.08 14.33
N PRO A 440 15.69 16.06 14.34
CA PRO A 440 14.30 16.26 14.74
C PRO A 440 14.18 16.78 16.19
N GLY A 441 13.38 17.83 16.38
CA GLY A 441 13.01 18.34 17.72
C GLY A 441 11.83 17.56 18.32
N ALA A 442 11.66 17.60 19.64
CA ALA A 442 10.66 16.81 20.37
C ALA A 442 9.22 16.94 19.85
N ASN A 443 8.84 18.09 19.29
CA ASN A 443 7.51 18.36 18.74
C ASN A 443 7.28 17.81 17.33
N CYS A 444 8.28 17.23 16.67
CA CYS A 444 8.18 16.84 15.27
C CYS A 444 7.04 15.84 15.04
N ASP A 445 6.42 15.91 13.87
CA ASP A 445 5.46 14.88 13.45
C ASP A 445 6.24 13.63 12.95
N PRO A 446 6.09 12.45 13.60
CA PRO A 446 6.79 11.26 13.17
C PRO A 446 6.40 10.79 11.76
N TYR A 447 5.20 11.08 11.26
CA TYR A 447 4.83 10.75 9.89
C TYR A 447 5.63 11.59 8.90
N ARG A 448 5.80 12.90 9.13
CA ARG A 448 6.64 13.79 8.31
C ARG A 448 8.12 13.39 8.37
N VAL A 449 8.66 13.18 9.57
CA VAL A 449 10.06 12.75 9.77
C VAL A 449 10.36 11.42 9.08
N THR A 450 9.57 10.38 9.35
CA THR A 450 9.80 9.06 8.74
C THR A 450 9.54 9.06 7.23
N ASN A 451 8.61 9.87 6.74
CA ASN A 451 8.35 10.08 5.31
C ASN A 451 9.58 10.68 4.59
N ILE A 452 10.16 11.78 5.08
CA ILE A 452 11.30 12.41 4.39
C ILE A 452 12.57 11.55 4.47
N ILE A 453 12.81 10.90 5.62
CA ILE A 453 13.90 9.92 5.79
C ILE A 453 13.76 8.76 4.79
N MET A 454 12.55 8.19 4.64
CA MET A 454 12.31 7.12 3.68
C MET A 454 12.37 7.61 2.23
N LYS A 455 11.82 8.79 1.90
CA LYS A 455 11.86 9.36 0.55
C LYS A 455 13.30 9.53 0.07
N THR A 456 14.13 10.28 0.80
CA THR A 456 15.52 10.57 0.40
C THR A 456 16.35 9.29 0.27
N THR A 457 16.16 8.32 1.17
CA THR A 457 16.80 7.00 1.12
C THR A 457 16.33 6.18 -0.08
N GLY A 458 15.03 6.16 -0.33
CA GLY A 458 14.42 5.44 -1.44
C GLY A 458 14.89 5.98 -2.78
N GLU A 459 14.93 7.30 -2.95
CA GLU A 459 15.42 7.96 -4.16
C GLU A 459 16.92 7.69 -4.40
N CYS A 460 17.79 7.79 -3.38
CA CYS A 460 19.24 7.59 -3.59
C CYS A 460 19.66 6.13 -3.77
N LEU A 461 18.90 5.15 -3.23
CA LEU A 461 19.13 3.73 -3.48
C LEU A 461 18.45 3.23 -4.76
N SER A 462 17.42 3.93 -5.25
CA SER A 462 16.75 3.61 -6.53
C SER A 462 17.51 4.14 -7.75
N ALA A 463 18.30 5.20 -7.60
CA ALA A 463 18.97 5.92 -8.69
C ALA A 463 19.68 5.02 -9.72
N GLU A 464 20.54 4.10 -9.27
CA GLU A 464 21.27 3.16 -10.14
C GLU A 464 20.34 2.21 -10.92
N THR A 465 19.20 1.83 -10.34
CA THR A 465 18.20 0.98 -11.01
C THR A 465 17.44 1.76 -12.08
N ILE A 466 17.10 3.03 -11.81
CA ILE A 466 16.48 3.94 -12.77
C ILE A 466 17.44 4.20 -13.94
N GLU A 467 18.71 4.49 -13.64
CA GLU A 467 19.75 4.75 -14.63
C GLU A 467 20.02 3.52 -15.50
N ALA A 468 20.14 2.33 -14.91
CA ALA A 468 20.36 1.08 -15.64
C ALA A 468 19.21 0.74 -16.60
N GLY A 469 17.94 0.87 -16.17
CA GLY A 469 16.79 0.68 -17.05
C GLY A 469 16.53 1.85 -18.02
N GLY A 470 17.25 2.96 -17.85
CA GLY A 470 17.29 4.08 -18.80
C GLY A 470 18.35 3.91 -19.90
N LYS A 471 19.38 3.08 -19.72
CA LYS A 471 20.51 2.92 -20.67
C LYS A 471 20.24 2.01 -21.87
N SER A 472 19.13 1.27 -21.86
CA SER A 472 18.82 0.34 -22.96
C SER A 472 17.33 0.32 -23.28
N HIS A 473 17.04 0.22 -24.58
CA HIS A 473 15.74 -0.12 -25.11
C HIS A 473 15.57 -1.64 -25.15
N THR A 474 14.39 -2.12 -24.80
CA THR A 474 13.95 -3.49 -25.11
C THR A 474 12.59 -3.41 -25.78
N ALA A 475 12.47 -3.87 -27.02
CA ALA A 475 11.21 -3.88 -27.78
C ALA A 475 10.68 -5.30 -27.99
N PHE A 476 9.35 -5.42 -28.14
CA PHE A 476 8.71 -6.62 -28.62
C PHE A 476 8.37 -6.43 -30.09
N VAL A 477 8.96 -7.26 -30.95
CA VAL A 477 8.77 -7.25 -32.41
C VAL A 477 8.08 -8.55 -32.80
N PHE A 478 7.14 -8.52 -33.76
CA PHE A 478 6.63 -9.78 -34.33
C PHE A 478 6.23 -9.69 -35.80
N ILE A 479 6.47 -10.78 -36.52
CA ILE A 479 5.98 -11.00 -37.88
C ILE A 479 4.50 -11.38 -37.79
N LYS A 480 3.66 -10.66 -38.54
CA LYS A 480 2.21 -10.88 -38.60
C LYS A 480 1.88 -12.19 -39.35
N PRO A 481 0.73 -12.83 -39.07
CA PRO A 481 0.46 -14.20 -39.54
C PRO A 481 0.43 -14.38 -41.06
N HIS A 482 0.12 -13.33 -41.83
CA HIS A 482 0.10 -13.39 -43.30
C HIS A 482 1.50 -13.42 -43.94
N ALA A 483 2.52 -12.94 -43.22
CA ALA A 483 3.91 -12.87 -43.66
C ALA A 483 4.82 -13.84 -42.89
N ASN A 484 4.27 -14.64 -41.97
CA ASN A 484 5.07 -15.51 -41.11
C ASN A 484 5.52 -16.78 -41.85
N ASN A 485 6.65 -16.68 -42.54
CA ASN A 485 7.36 -17.78 -43.19
C ASN A 485 8.88 -17.66 -42.99
N GLU A 486 9.63 -18.70 -43.36
CA GLU A 486 11.08 -18.79 -43.14
C GLU A 486 11.89 -17.68 -43.84
N LYS A 487 11.47 -17.22 -45.03
CA LYS A 487 12.16 -16.13 -45.75
C LYS A 487 12.01 -14.79 -45.03
N VAL A 488 10.81 -14.48 -44.55
CA VAL A 488 10.55 -13.25 -43.78
C VAL A 488 11.19 -13.32 -42.39
N GLN A 489 11.21 -14.50 -41.76
CA GLN A 489 11.95 -14.72 -40.51
C GLN A 489 13.46 -14.48 -40.69
N ALA A 490 14.05 -14.96 -41.79
CA ALA A 490 15.45 -14.71 -42.13
C ALA A 490 15.71 -13.20 -42.35
N LEU A 491 14.93 -12.55 -43.22
CA LEU A 491 15.04 -11.11 -43.51
C LEU A 491 14.93 -10.24 -42.24
N VAL A 492 13.93 -10.50 -41.39
CA VAL A 492 13.72 -9.73 -40.15
C VAL A 492 14.87 -9.95 -39.18
N LYS A 493 15.31 -11.21 -39.00
CA LYS A 493 16.45 -11.55 -38.13
C LYS A 493 17.76 -10.93 -38.59
N GLU A 494 18.04 -10.96 -39.89
CA GLU A 494 19.23 -10.36 -40.50
C GLU A 494 19.21 -8.84 -40.31
N LYS A 495 18.12 -8.16 -40.68
CA LYS A 495 18.01 -6.70 -40.58
C LYS A 495 18.10 -6.19 -39.14
N LEU A 496 17.48 -6.88 -38.17
CA LEU A 496 17.61 -6.54 -36.75
C LEU A 496 19.06 -6.67 -36.27
N SER A 497 19.69 -7.83 -36.55
CA SER A 497 21.07 -8.12 -36.12
C SER A 497 22.10 -7.19 -36.79
N GLY A 498 21.99 -6.98 -38.11
CA GLY A 498 22.87 -6.11 -38.88
C GLY A 498 22.73 -4.63 -38.56
N SER A 499 21.59 -4.21 -37.98
CA SER A 499 21.42 -2.86 -37.43
C SER A 499 22.08 -2.69 -36.04
N GLY A 500 22.58 -3.79 -35.44
CA GLY A 500 23.24 -3.82 -34.14
C GLY A 500 22.31 -4.02 -32.95
N LEU A 501 21.12 -4.61 -33.15
CA LEU A 501 20.21 -5.00 -32.07
C LEU A 501 20.52 -6.43 -31.63
N THR A 502 20.51 -6.68 -30.33
CA THR A 502 20.69 -8.02 -29.75
C THR A 502 19.34 -8.71 -29.63
N ILE A 503 19.15 -9.84 -30.33
CA ILE A 503 17.98 -10.70 -30.14
C ILE A 503 18.16 -11.49 -28.84
N LYS A 504 17.33 -11.20 -27.84
CA LYS A 504 17.37 -11.81 -26.49
C LYS A 504 16.59 -13.12 -26.45
N ALA A 505 15.47 -13.18 -27.17
CA ALA A 505 14.64 -14.35 -27.36
C ALA A 505 13.87 -14.23 -28.69
N GLU A 506 13.50 -15.37 -29.28
CA GLU A 506 12.65 -15.43 -30.48
C GLU A 506 11.77 -16.68 -30.44
N GLY A 507 10.68 -16.71 -31.23
CA GLY A 507 9.91 -17.94 -31.42
C GLY A 507 8.47 -17.77 -31.89
N ALA A 508 7.79 -18.89 -32.14
CA ALA A 508 6.43 -18.92 -32.67
C ALA A 508 5.34 -19.00 -31.58
N ILE A 509 4.39 -18.07 -31.59
CA ILE A 509 3.18 -18.11 -30.74
C ILE A 509 1.99 -18.50 -31.61
N LYS A 510 1.53 -19.75 -31.46
CA LYS A 510 0.46 -20.36 -32.25
C LYS A 510 -0.92 -19.77 -31.92
N SER A 511 -1.78 -19.65 -32.92
CA SER A 511 -3.13 -19.07 -32.81
C SER A 511 -3.99 -19.66 -31.70
N THR A 512 -3.86 -20.97 -31.44
CA THR A 512 -4.53 -21.67 -30.33
C THR A 512 -4.14 -21.17 -28.94
N LEU A 513 -2.93 -20.61 -28.78
CA LEU A 513 -2.51 -19.94 -27.55
C LEU A 513 -2.95 -18.46 -27.54
N ILE A 514 -2.88 -17.78 -28.70
CA ILE A 514 -3.35 -16.40 -28.87
C ILE A 514 -4.81 -16.28 -28.44
N ASP A 515 -5.69 -17.13 -28.97
CA ASP A 515 -7.11 -17.13 -28.67
C ASP A 515 -7.40 -17.53 -27.21
N LYS A 516 -6.87 -18.69 -26.77
CA LYS A 516 -7.06 -19.22 -25.41
C LYS A 516 -6.58 -18.28 -24.30
N LYS A 517 -5.62 -17.40 -24.59
CA LYS A 517 -5.10 -16.38 -23.65
C LYS A 517 -5.53 -14.95 -23.99
N LYS A 518 -6.36 -14.76 -25.01
CA LYS A 518 -6.84 -13.46 -25.50
C LYS A 518 -5.71 -12.46 -25.77
N LEU A 519 -4.56 -12.92 -26.28
CA LEU A 519 -3.35 -12.10 -26.40
C LEU A 519 -3.57 -10.92 -27.36
N ILE A 520 -4.23 -11.17 -28.49
CA ILE A 520 -4.55 -10.16 -29.50
C ILE A 520 -5.70 -9.22 -29.06
N ASP A 521 -6.60 -9.71 -28.19
CA ASP A 521 -7.66 -8.90 -27.57
C ASP A 521 -7.09 -7.95 -26.50
N ILE A 522 -6.06 -8.38 -25.76
CA ILE A 522 -5.36 -7.55 -24.77
C ILE A 522 -4.46 -6.52 -25.48
N HIS A 523 -3.72 -6.93 -26.51
CA HIS A 523 -2.84 -6.05 -27.28
C HIS A 523 -3.59 -4.89 -27.94
N TYR A 524 -4.76 -5.13 -28.53
CA TYR A 524 -5.63 -4.08 -29.07
C TYR A 524 -6.68 -3.59 -28.08
N GLY A 525 -6.37 -3.58 -26.77
CA GLY A 525 -7.34 -3.48 -25.67
C GLY A 525 -8.46 -2.46 -25.85
N ALA A 526 -8.14 -1.20 -26.15
CA ALA A 526 -9.12 -0.12 -26.30
C ALA A 526 -10.01 -0.24 -27.55
N ILE A 527 -9.60 -1.00 -28.58
CA ILE A 527 -10.38 -1.29 -29.79
C ILE A 527 -11.21 -2.56 -29.57
N ALA A 528 -10.57 -3.61 -29.05
CA ALA A 528 -11.15 -4.90 -28.76
C ALA A 528 -12.28 -4.78 -27.72
N ALA A 529 -12.09 -4.02 -26.63
CA ALA A 529 -13.11 -3.82 -25.61
C ALA A 529 -14.42 -3.25 -26.20
N LYS A 530 -14.32 -2.27 -27.12
CA LYS A 530 -15.49 -1.70 -27.82
C LYS A 530 -16.13 -2.67 -28.81
N ALA A 531 -15.37 -3.63 -29.36
CA ALA A 531 -15.84 -4.63 -30.33
C ALA A 531 -16.42 -5.91 -29.69
N VAL A 532 -15.97 -6.30 -28.48
CA VAL A 532 -16.30 -7.62 -27.88
C VAL A 532 -16.72 -7.61 -26.41
N MET A 533 -16.66 -6.48 -25.67
CA MET A 533 -16.98 -6.46 -24.22
C MET A 533 -17.96 -5.36 -23.79
N MET A 534 -17.75 -4.12 -24.20
CA MET A 534 -18.60 -2.98 -23.81
C MET A 534 -19.97 -3.08 -24.49
N LYS A 535 -21.06 -2.76 -23.79
CA LYS A 535 -22.39 -2.63 -24.41
C LYS A 535 -22.55 -1.20 -24.93
N PRO A 536 -23.46 -0.95 -25.91
CA PRO A 536 -23.65 0.38 -26.49
C PRO A 536 -23.86 1.49 -25.46
N LYS A 537 -24.64 1.21 -24.41
CA LYS A 537 -24.92 2.12 -23.29
C LYS A 537 -23.70 2.50 -22.44
N ASP A 538 -22.59 1.76 -22.57
CA ASP A 538 -21.34 1.99 -21.85
C ASP A 538 -20.32 2.78 -22.73
N LEU A 539 -20.71 3.17 -23.96
CA LEU A 539 -19.88 3.90 -24.92
C LEU A 539 -20.25 5.39 -24.97
N THR A 540 -19.29 6.25 -24.65
CA THR A 540 -19.45 7.71 -24.82
C THR A 540 -19.17 8.12 -26.27
N VAL A 541 -20.20 8.55 -26.99
CA VAL A 541 -20.07 9.19 -28.32
C VAL A 541 -20.22 10.70 -28.15
N GLN A 542 -19.22 11.47 -28.60
CA GLN A 542 -19.24 12.95 -28.49
C GLN A 542 -20.39 13.55 -29.29
N GLU A 543 -20.94 14.68 -28.84
CA GLU A 543 -22.10 15.36 -29.44
C GLU A 543 -21.90 15.60 -30.95
N LYS A 544 -20.77 16.20 -31.35
CA LYS A 544 -20.36 16.34 -32.76
C LYS A 544 -20.41 15.02 -33.55
N SER A 545 -19.98 13.91 -32.97
CA SER A 545 -20.02 12.59 -33.62
C SER A 545 -21.43 12.00 -33.70
N GLN A 546 -22.36 12.46 -32.86
CA GLN A 546 -23.79 12.14 -32.97
C GLN A 546 -24.45 12.99 -34.08
N GLU A 547 -24.06 14.26 -34.24
CA GLU A 547 -24.48 15.11 -35.37
C GLU A 547 -23.97 14.55 -36.70
N GLU A 548 -22.70 14.17 -36.79
CA GLU A 548 -22.11 13.54 -37.97
C GLU A 548 -22.78 12.18 -38.27
N PHE A 549 -23.18 11.41 -37.25
CA PHE A 549 -23.96 10.18 -37.40
C PHE A 549 -25.37 10.44 -37.96
N GLU A 550 -26.10 11.42 -37.42
CA GLU A 550 -27.42 11.80 -37.92
C GLU A 550 -27.34 12.27 -39.37
N LYS A 551 -26.32 13.09 -39.70
CA LYS A 551 -26.05 13.56 -41.05
C LYS A 551 -25.73 12.43 -42.04
N GLN A 552 -25.02 11.38 -41.61
CA GLN A 552 -24.61 10.28 -42.48
C GLN A 552 -25.70 9.20 -42.64
N PHE A 553 -26.45 8.88 -41.58
CA PHE A 553 -27.42 7.78 -41.59
C PHE A 553 -28.90 8.21 -41.56
N GLY A 554 -29.18 9.52 -41.48
CA GLY A 554 -30.54 10.08 -41.50
C GLY A 554 -31.36 9.82 -40.24
N VAL A 555 -30.73 9.40 -39.13
CA VAL A 555 -31.39 9.05 -37.87
C VAL A 555 -30.53 9.42 -36.67
N LYS A 556 -31.16 9.94 -35.61
CA LYS A 556 -30.47 10.37 -34.37
C LYS A 556 -29.79 9.20 -33.67
N TRP A 557 -28.57 9.45 -33.16
CA TRP A 557 -27.83 8.48 -32.34
C TRP A 557 -28.65 8.03 -31.12
N SER A 558 -29.31 8.98 -30.44
CA SER A 558 -30.21 8.68 -29.32
C SER A 558 -31.39 7.77 -29.71
N LYS A 559 -31.89 7.87 -30.95
CA LYS A 559 -33.01 7.05 -31.42
C LYS A 559 -32.59 5.61 -31.73
N VAL A 560 -31.48 5.40 -32.44
CA VAL A 560 -30.96 4.03 -32.68
C VAL A 560 -30.52 3.33 -31.39
N MET A 561 -30.18 4.10 -30.36
CA MET A 561 -29.91 3.60 -29.01
C MET A 561 -31.19 3.23 -28.25
N GLU A 562 -32.25 4.04 -28.34
CA GLU A 562 -33.59 3.72 -27.80
C GLU A 562 -34.19 2.47 -28.45
N ASP A 563 -34.13 2.38 -29.78
CA ASP A 563 -34.67 1.28 -30.59
C ASP A 563 -33.83 -0.02 -30.49
N GLY A 564 -32.73 0.00 -29.74
CA GLY A 564 -31.87 -1.18 -29.54
C GLY A 564 -31.21 -1.69 -30.82
N LEU A 565 -30.88 -0.78 -31.75
CA LEU A 565 -30.27 -1.09 -33.05
C LEU A 565 -28.74 -1.02 -33.04
N VAL A 566 -28.12 -0.48 -31.99
CA VAL A 566 -26.65 -0.43 -31.83
C VAL A 566 -26.15 -1.70 -31.13
N TYR A 567 -25.04 -2.27 -31.60
CA TYR A 567 -24.37 -3.44 -31.04
C TYR A 567 -22.84 -3.29 -31.12
N ASN A 568 -22.08 -3.94 -30.23
CA ASN A 568 -20.68 -4.24 -30.54
C ASN A 568 -20.61 -5.37 -31.58
N ALA A 569 -19.46 -5.56 -32.23
CA ALA A 569 -19.30 -6.56 -33.29
C ALA A 569 -19.68 -7.99 -32.86
N MET A 570 -19.38 -8.40 -31.62
CA MET A 570 -19.70 -9.74 -31.11
C MET A 570 -21.21 -9.95 -30.87
N ASP A 571 -21.87 -9.00 -30.20
CA ASP A 571 -23.32 -9.04 -29.99
C ASP A 571 -24.08 -8.84 -31.31
N GLY A 572 -23.55 -8.04 -32.23
CA GLY A 572 -24.11 -7.79 -33.56
C GLY A 572 -24.06 -9.03 -34.47
N ALA A 573 -22.94 -9.75 -34.47
CA ALA A 573 -22.83 -11.04 -35.18
C ALA A 573 -23.89 -12.03 -34.65
N LYS A 574 -24.01 -12.13 -33.33
CA LYS A 574 -25.04 -12.95 -32.66
C LYS A 574 -26.48 -12.49 -32.98
N LYS A 575 -26.73 -11.18 -33.06
CA LYS A 575 -28.04 -10.59 -33.40
C LYS A 575 -28.47 -10.90 -34.83
N LEU A 576 -27.53 -10.92 -35.77
CA LEU A 576 -27.75 -11.26 -37.18
C LEU A 576 -27.69 -12.78 -37.47
N GLY A 577 -27.30 -13.60 -36.49
CA GLY A 577 -27.15 -15.05 -36.64
C GLY A 577 -25.90 -15.48 -37.43
N ILE A 578 -24.93 -14.57 -37.63
CA ILE A 578 -23.73 -14.79 -38.44
C ILE A 578 -22.48 -15.03 -37.57
N THR A 579 -21.44 -15.61 -38.16
CA THR A 579 -20.13 -15.76 -37.51
C THR A 579 -19.39 -14.43 -37.39
N ALA A 580 -18.36 -14.39 -36.54
CA ALA A 580 -17.46 -13.25 -36.42
C ALA A 580 -16.78 -12.91 -37.76
N ASP A 581 -16.35 -13.91 -38.52
CA ASP A 581 -15.70 -13.72 -39.83
C ASP A 581 -16.67 -13.13 -40.87
N GLU A 582 -17.94 -13.52 -40.86
CA GLU A 582 -18.97 -12.94 -41.72
C GLU A 582 -19.32 -11.51 -41.32
N MET A 583 -19.40 -11.21 -40.02
CA MET A 583 -19.53 -9.84 -39.52
C MET A 583 -18.35 -8.97 -39.97
N GLY A 584 -17.11 -9.47 -39.84
CA GLY A 584 -15.91 -8.80 -40.33
C GLY A 584 -15.98 -8.51 -41.83
N LYS A 585 -16.30 -9.51 -42.66
CA LYS A 585 -16.46 -9.36 -44.12
C LYS A 585 -17.55 -8.36 -44.51
N LYS A 586 -18.72 -8.39 -43.84
CA LYS A 586 -19.78 -7.41 -44.09
C LYS A 586 -19.35 -5.99 -43.72
N TYR A 587 -18.61 -5.83 -42.62
CA TYR A 587 -18.15 -4.54 -42.14
C TYR A 587 -17.02 -3.94 -43.00
N ASP A 588 -16.08 -4.77 -43.45
CA ASP A 588 -14.95 -4.33 -44.28
C ASP A 588 -15.39 -3.98 -45.72
N ALA A 589 -16.59 -4.42 -46.14
CA ALA A 589 -17.23 -3.99 -47.39
C ALA A 589 -17.88 -2.59 -47.31
N LEU A 590 -17.94 -1.96 -46.14
CA LEU A 590 -18.56 -0.63 -45.96
C LEU A 590 -17.63 0.50 -46.41
N LYS A 591 -18.08 1.34 -47.35
CA LYS A 591 -17.30 2.52 -47.77
C LYS A 591 -17.30 3.61 -46.70
N LYS A 592 -16.13 4.19 -46.42
CA LYS A 592 -15.95 5.35 -45.54
C LYS A 592 -16.76 6.54 -46.05
N GLY A 593 -17.54 7.17 -45.16
CA GLY A 593 -18.42 8.29 -45.52
C GLY A 593 -19.78 7.88 -46.10
N GLU A 594 -19.98 6.61 -46.44
CA GLU A 594 -21.30 6.04 -46.79
C GLU A 594 -21.77 5.12 -45.65
N GLY A 595 -21.20 3.91 -45.54
CA GLY A 595 -21.65 2.87 -44.60
C GLY A 595 -20.96 2.91 -43.23
N ILE A 596 -19.82 3.58 -43.09
CA ILE A 596 -19.02 3.63 -41.86
C ILE A 596 -18.60 5.07 -41.51
N ILE A 597 -18.67 5.40 -40.22
CA ILE A 597 -18.29 6.67 -39.59
C ILE A 597 -17.20 6.45 -38.51
N LYS A 598 -16.37 7.47 -38.26
CA LYS A 598 -15.34 7.48 -37.21
C LYS A 598 -15.79 8.40 -36.06
N PHE A 599 -15.96 7.83 -34.86
CA PHE A 599 -16.27 8.59 -33.64
C PHE A 599 -15.01 9.03 -32.87
N GLY A 600 -13.84 8.44 -33.15
CA GLY A 600 -12.60 8.81 -32.49
C GLY A 600 -11.42 7.91 -32.83
N GLY A 601 -10.33 8.03 -32.06
CA GLY A 601 -9.19 7.11 -32.13
C GLY A 601 -9.63 5.66 -31.87
N GLY A 602 -9.42 4.77 -32.85
CA GLY A 602 -9.82 3.36 -32.73
C GLY A 602 -11.32 3.11 -32.48
N PHE A 603 -12.20 4.07 -32.80
CA PHE A 603 -13.63 3.99 -32.51
C PHE A 603 -14.46 4.36 -33.73
N TYR A 604 -15.15 3.37 -34.28
CA TYR A 604 -15.90 3.43 -35.53
C TYR A 604 -17.27 2.77 -35.37
N CYS A 605 -18.26 3.30 -36.07
CA CYS A 605 -19.59 2.71 -36.20
C CYS A 605 -19.88 2.46 -37.68
N GLY A 606 -20.41 1.30 -38.03
CA GLY A 606 -20.80 0.97 -39.41
C GLY A 606 -22.15 0.31 -39.45
N LYS A 607 -22.99 0.67 -40.43
CA LYS A 607 -24.30 0.04 -40.60
C LYS A 607 -24.13 -1.29 -41.33
N VAL A 608 -24.48 -2.39 -40.67
CA VAL A 608 -24.44 -3.75 -41.20
C VAL A 608 -25.86 -4.28 -41.21
N ASP A 609 -26.40 -4.55 -42.39
CA ASP A 609 -27.81 -4.84 -42.60
C ASP A 609 -28.69 -3.78 -41.91
N ASP A 610 -29.57 -4.19 -41.00
CA ASP A 610 -30.49 -3.31 -40.27
C ASP A 610 -29.94 -2.79 -38.92
N ILE A 611 -28.68 -3.10 -38.56
CA ILE A 611 -28.08 -2.73 -37.27
C ILE A 611 -26.82 -1.86 -37.40
N TYR A 612 -26.47 -1.17 -36.32
CA TYR A 612 -25.28 -0.33 -36.22
C TYR A 612 -24.22 -1.01 -35.37
N VAL A 613 -23.06 -1.30 -35.97
CA VAL A 613 -22.02 -2.14 -35.39
C VAL A 613 -20.80 -1.31 -35.01
N ILE A 614 -20.36 -1.45 -33.76
CA ILE A 614 -19.13 -0.83 -33.26
C ILE A 614 -17.91 -1.71 -33.54
N ASN A 615 -16.90 -1.12 -34.20
CA ASN A 615 -15.60 -1.72 -34.50
C ASN A 615 -15.66 -3.11 -35.19
N GLY A 616 -16.57 -3.32 -36.15
CA GLY A 616 -16.74 -4.61 -36.83
C GLY A 616 -15.48 -5.16 -37.51
N PHE A 617 -14.63 -4.28 -38.05
CA PHE A 617 -13.31 -4.61 -38.61
C PHE A 617 -12.41 -5.39 -37.64
N TYR A 618 -12.62 -5.23 -36.33
CA TYR A 618 -11.87 -5.96 -35.30
C TYR A 618 -12.07 -7.48 -35.44
N MET A 619 -13.20 -7.96 -35.96
CA MET A 619 -13.44 -9.39 -36.15
C MET A 619 -12.50 -10.00 -37.18
N ASN A 620 -12.40 -9.40 -38.37
CA ASN A 620 -11.50 -9.85 -39.43
C ASN A 620 -10.02 -9.64 -39.05
N MET A 621 -9.70 -8.53 -38.38
CA MET A 621 -8.35 -8.34 -37.85
C MET A 621 -7.97 -9.42 -36.82
N ARG A 622 -8.89 -9.78 -35.91
CA ARG A 622 -8.68 -10.83 -34.91
C ARG A 622 -8.50 -12.20 -35.54
N SER A 623 -9.34 -12.56 -36.52
CA SER A 623 -9.33 -13.90 -37.10
C SER A 623 -8.01 -14.26 -37.79
N LYS A 624 -7.32 -13.29 -38.41
CA LYS A 624 -5.94 -13.47 -38.93
C LYS A 624 -4.97 -14.06 -37.88
N PHE A 625 -5.10 -13.66 -36.62
CA PHE A 625 -4.28 -14.15 -35.50
C PHE A 625 -4.83 -15.39 -34.79
N THR A 626 -6.13 -15.66 -34.88
CA THR A 626 -6.78 -16.78 -34.17
C THR A 626 -7.20 -17.96 -35.07
N ALA A 627 -7.04 -17.84 -36.38
CA ALA A 627 -7.36 -18.91 -37.34
C ALA A 627 -6.52 -20.19 -37.10
N PRO A 628 -7.10 -21.40 -37.26
CA PRO A 628 -6.36 -22.65 -37.12
C PRO A 628 -5.11 -22.71 -38.02
N GLY A 629 -3.99 -23.14 -37.44
CA GLY A 629 -2.71 -23.28 -38.15
C GLY A 629 -1.86 -22.00 -38.25
N THR A 630 -2.41 -20.81 -38.00
CA THR A 630 -1.61 -19.57 -38.03
C THR A 630 -0.81 -19.35 -36.75
N SER A 631 0.19 -18.47 -36.82
CA SER A 631 1.01 -18.04 -35.68
C SER A 631 1.65 -16.68 -35.96
N ILE A 632 2.06 -15.96 -34.91
CA ILE A 632 3.09 -14.92 -35.05
C ILE A 632 4.47 -15.53 -34.76
N TYR A 633 5.53 -14.92 -35.30
CA TYR A 633 6.91 -15.19 -34.88
C TYR A 633 7.47 -13.91 -34.26
N TYR A 634 7.88 -13.96 -33.00
CA TYR A 634 8.35 -12.79 -32.25
C TYR A 634 9.87 -12.76 -32.11
N TYR A 635 10.39 -11.55 -31.85
CA TYR A 635 11.73 -11.27 -31.39
C TYR A 635 11.64 -10.30 -30.21
N GLU A 636 12.27 -10.64 -29.10
CA GLU A 636 12.59 -9.70 -28.02
C GLU A 636 13.97 -9.12 -28.34
N VAL A 637 14.04 -7.82 -28.64
CA VAL A 637 15.27 -7.17 -29.11
C VAL A 637 15.70 -6.04 -28.19
N GLU A 638 17.00 -5.95 -27.95
CA GLU A 638 17.64 -5.04 -27.01
C GLU A 638 18.77 -4.25 -27.68
N TRP A 639 18.85 -2.95 -27.40
CA TRP A 639 19.96 -2.10 -27.85
C TRP A 639 20.22 -0.94 -26.87
N PRO A 640 21.43 -0.35 -26.85
CA PRO A 640 21.72 0.84 -26.04
C PRO A 640 20.94 2.06 -26.52
N THR A 641 20.57 2.97 -25.62
CA THR A 641 19.79 4.17 -25.99
C THR A 641 20.52 5.10 -26.97
N GLU A 642 21.83 5.22 -26.80
CA GLU A 642 22.73 6.03 -27.61
C GLU A 642 22.98 5.45 -29.02
N LYS A 643 22.55 4.22 -29.29
CA LYS A 643 22.73 3.54 -30.58
C LYS A 643 21.68 3.98 -31.62
N MET A 644 20.44 4.20 -31.19
CA MET A 644 19.28 4.51 -32.03
C MET A 644 18.07 4.82 -31.14
N SER A 645 17.40 5.95 -31.36
CA SER A 645 16.18 6.31 -30.61
C SER A 645 14.98 5.42 -30.98
N TRP A 646 13.95 5.41 -30.13
CA TRP A 646 12.72 4.66 -30.40
C TRP A 646 11.99 5.16 -31.66
N ALA A 647 12.01 6.47 -31.89
CA ALA A 647 11.50 7.10 -33.11
C ALA A 647 12.22 6.59 -34.37
N ASP A 648 13.55 6.45 -34.35
CA ASP A 648 14.32 5.94 -35.48
C ASP A 648 14.14 4.42 -35.66
N PHE A 649 14.01 3.67 -34.56
CA PHE A 649 13.65 2.26 -34.58
C PHE A 649 12.32 2.01 -35.31
N ARG A 650 11.27 2.80 -35.00
CA ARG A 650 9.97 2.68 -35.67
C ARG A 650 9.96 3.29 -37.06
N GLY A 651 10.48 4.50 -37.23
CA GLY A 651 10.40 5.25 -38.49
C GLY A 651 11.37 4.76 -39.58
N LYS A 652 12.61 4.41 -39.23
CA LYS A 652 13.69 4.11 -40.18
C LYS A 652 14.04 2.62 -40.26
N LEU A 653 14.13 1.92 -39.12
CA LEU A 653 14.45 0.48 -39.13
C LEU A 653 13.21 -0.36 -39.48
N LEU A 654 12.11 -0.19 -38.74
CA LEU A 654 10.86 -0.92 -38.97
C LEU A 654 10.10 -0.36 -40.18
N GLY A 655 9.96 0.97 -40.25
CA GLY A 655 9.14 1.69 -41.22
C GLY A 655 7.75 2.05 -40.65
N PRO A 656 7.09 3.12 -41.14
CA PRO A 656 5.74 3.51 -40.76
C PRO A 656 4.68 2.43 -41.06
N THR A 657 3.47 2.63 -40.53
CA THR A 657 2.40 1.61 -40.55
C THR A 657 1.88 1.30 -41.95
N ASP A 658 1.87 2.28 -42.86
CA ASP A 658 1.71 2.03 -44.29
C ASP A 658 3.07 1.63 -44.89
N PRO A 659 3.21 0.42 -45.46
CA PRO A 659 4.48 -0.04 -45.98
C PRO A 659 4.81 0.54 -47.38
N ALA A 660 3.84 1.14 -48.08
CA ALA A 660 4.06 1.75 -49.40
C ALA A 660 4.74 3.13 -49.30
N SER A 661 4.49 3.88 -48.24
CA SER A 661 5.19 5.14 -47.90
C SER A 661 6.37 4.97 -46.95
N ALA A 662 6.77 3.72 -46.65
CA ALA A 662 7.89 3.44 -45.75
C ALA A 662 9.27 3.70 -46.42
N PRO A 663 10.29 4.21 -45.68
CA PRO A 663 11.61 4.47 -46.25
C PRO A 663 12.26 3.24 -46.87
N GLU A 664 13.01 3.43 -47.96
CA GLU A 664 13.72 2.35 -48.64
C GLU A 664 14.68 1.62 -47.68
N GLY A 665 14.65 0.28 -47.71
CA GLY A 665 15.46 -0.54 -46.81
C GLY A 665 14.97 -0.62 -45.37
N SER A 666 13.82 -0.02 -45.02
CA SER A 666 13.09 -0.33 -43.78
C SER A 666 12.40 -1.70 -43.90
N LEU A 667 12.20 -2.42 -42.78
CA LEU A 667 11.63 -3.77 -42.80
C LEU A 667 10.30 -3.86 -43.56
N ARG A 668 9.40 -2.90 -43.31
CA ARG A 668 8.08 -2.85 -43.96
C ARG A 668 8.18 -2.58 -45.46
N GLN A 669 9.08 -1.68 -45.88
CA GLN A 669 9.34 -1.41 -47.30
C GLN A 669 10.00 -2.60 -48.01
N MET A 670 10.93 -3.31 -47.35
CA MET A 670 11.56 -4.52 -47.90
C MET A 670 10.54 -5.64 -48.08
N ILE A 671 9.69 -5.90 -47.07
CA ILE A 671 8.61 -6.90 -47.17
C ILE A 671 7.56 -6.51 -48.24
N TYR A 672 7.32 -5.21 -48.46
CA TYR A 672 6.39 -4.70 -49.47
C TYR A 672 6.91 -4.72 -50.91
N SER A 673 8.20 -4.43 -51.12
CA SER A 673 8.83 -4.46 -52.44
C SER A 673 9.16 -5.89 -52.88
N GLN A 674 9.60 -6.76 -51.96
CA GLN A 674 10.03 -8.13 -52.23
C GLN A 674 8.94 -9.18 -51.94
N TRP A 675 7.67 -8.77 -51.80
CA TRP A 675 6.59 -9.60 -51.26
C TRP A 675 6.43 -10.96 -51.99
N SER A 676 6.53 -10.96 -53.31
CA SER A 676 6.43 -12.17 -54.15
C SER A 676 7.60 -13.12 -53.90
N ASP A 677 8.83 -12.61 -53.88
CA ASP A 677 10.05 -13.40 -53.67
C ASP A 677 10.12 -13.95 -52.24
N LEU A 678 9.61 -13.18 -51.27
CA LEU A 678 9.39 -13.59 -49.89
C LEU A 678 8.22 -14.57 -49.72
N GLY A 679 7.45 -14.88 -50.77
CA GLY A 679 6.38 -15.88 -50.75
C GLY A 679 5.09 -15.45 -50.06
N LEU A 680 4.79 -14.14 -50.02
CA LEU A 680 3.51 -13.62 -49.55
C LEU A 680 2.43 -13.84 -50.63
N LYS A 681 1.17 -14.00 -50.22
CA LYS A 681 0.03 -14.24 -51.13
C LYS A 681 -0.52 -12.98 -51.81
N ALA A 682 -0.16 -11.82 -51.29
CA ALA A 682 -0.55 -10.50 -51.77
C ALA A 682 0.49 -9.47 -51.30
N GLN A 683 0.52 -8.32 -51.94
CA GLN A 683 1.36 -7.20 -51.51
C GLN A 683 0.86 -6.63 -50.17
N PRO A 684 1.74 -6.38 -49.19
CA PRO A 684 1.39 -5.76 -47.90
C PRO A 684 0.61 -4.45 -48.03
N ASP A 685 -0.32 -4.23 -47.09
CA ASP A 685 -1.05 -2.97 -46.93
C ASP A 685 -0.91 -2.43 -45.49
N THR A 686 -1.61 -1.35 -45.15
CA THR A 686 -1.57 -0.72 -43.82
C THR A 686 -2.01 -1.66 -42.67
N GLY A 687 -2.89 -2.63 -42.95
CA GLY A 687 -3.34 -3.64 -42.00
C GLY A 687 -2.39 -4.83 -41.94
N ASP A 688 -2.04 -5.40 -43.10
CA ASP A 688 -1.14 -6.54 -43.27
C ASP A 688 0.29 -6.08 -43.69
N ASN A 689 0.84 -5.13 -42.94
CA ASN A 689 2.16 -4.52 -43.16
C ASN A 689 3.39 -5.39 -42.77
N GLY A 690 3.26 -6.71 -42.80
CA GLY A 690 4.35 -7.66 -42.53
C GLY A 690 4.77 -7.81 -41.06
N VAL A 691 5.16 -6.72 -40.39
CA VAL A 691 5.82 -6.73 -39.07
C VAL A 691 5.28 -5.65 -38.13
N HIS A 692 5.24 -5.96 -36.83
CA HIS A 692 4.85 -5.08 -35.72
C HIS A 692 6.03 -4.81 -34.78
N ALA A 693 6.05 -3.64 -34.15
CA ALA A 693 6.81 -3.35 -32.94
C ALA A 693 6.09 -2.31 -32.07
N SER A 694 6.33 -2.36 -30.76
CA SER A 694 5.72 -1.47 -29.74
C SER A 694 6.02 0.02 -29.97
N ALA A 695 5.11 0.92 -29.61
CA ALA A 695 5.23 2.37 -29.82
C ALA A 695 6.12 3.10 -28.81
N SER A 696 6.40 2.49 -27.65
CA SER A 696 7.28 3.06 -26.61
C SER A 696 7.92 1.98 -25.73
N PRO A 697 8.96 2.30 -24.94
CA PRO A 697 9.50 1.40 -23.91
C PRO A 697 8.45 0.91 -22.89
N PHE A 698 7.47 1.75 -22.57
CA PHE A 698 6.36 1.39 -21.67
C PHE A 698 5.39 0.41 -22.33
N GLU A 699 4.97 0.66 -23.56
CA GLU A 699 4.11 -0.27 -24.30
C GLU A 699 4.85 -1.60 -24.56
N ALA A 700 6.16 -1.56 -24.82
CA ALA A 700 6.97 -2.77 -24.98
C ALA A 700 6.98 -3.64 -23.70
N LEU A 701 7.05 -3.02 -22.51
CA LEU A 701 6.87 -3.71 -21.24
C LEU A 701 5.46 -4.30 -21.10
N ALA A 702 4.41 -3.59 -21.53
CA ALA A 702 3.03 -4.07 -21.52
C ALA A 702 2.84 -5.27 -22.47
N GLU A 703 3.38 -5.18 -23.69
CA GLU A 703 3.39 -6.25 -24.68
C GLU A 703 4.16 -7.49 -24.21
N ARG A 704 5.38 -7.34 -23.69
CA ARG A 704 6.13 -8.45 -23.09
C ARG A 704 5.36 -9.09 -21.93
N SER A 705 4.68 -8.29 -21.11
CA SER A 705 3.85 -8.78 -20.00
C SER A 705 2.61 -9.56 -20.48
N ASN A 706 2.04 -9.17 -21.62
CA ASN A 706 0.93 -9.87 -22.27
C ASN A 706 1.37 -11.15 -22.99
N TRP A 707 2.23 -11.00 -24.01
CA TRP A 707 2.64 -12.06 -24.92
C TRP A 707 3.59 -13.08 -24.28
N LEU A 708 4.66 -12.60 -23.62
CA LEU A 708 5.74 -13.43 -23.07
C LEU A 708 5.58 -13.73 -21.56
N ARG A 709 4.60 -13.11 -20.90
CA ARG A 709 4.42 -13.17 -19.43
C ARG A 709 5.63 -12.67 -18.65
N ALA A 710 6.32 -11.68 -19.22
CA ALA A 710 7.34 -10.92 -18.51
C ALA A 710 6.76 -10.31 -17.21
N SER A 711 7.65 -10.10 -16.25
CA SER A 711 7.29 -9.58 -14.92
C SER A 711 7.92 -8.21 -14.74
N ILE A 712 7.11 -7.21 -14.39
CA ILE A 712 7.55 -5.82 -14.19
C ILE A 712 8.76 -5.74 -13.24
N SER A 713 8.77 -6.52 -12.15
CA SER A 713 9.88 -6.55 -11.18
C SER A 713 11.11 -7.38 -11.62
N LYS A 714 11.09 -7.97 -12.81
CA LYS A 714 12.23 -8.69 -13.41
C LYS A 714 12.79 -8.01 -14.66
N ASP A 715 11.91 -7.42 -15.46
CA ASP A 715 12.22 -6.58 -16.62
C ASP A 715 13.11 -5.38 -16.24
N ALA A 716 14.04 -4.96 -17.11
CA ALA A 716 14.96 -3.86 -16.82
C ALA A 716 14.24 -2.50 -16.75
N PHE A 717 13.43 -2.18 -17.76
CA PHE A 717 12.61 -0.97 -17.78
C PHE A 717 11.51 -1.05 -16.69
N GLY A 718 10.91 -2.22 -16.50
CA GLY A 718 9.93 -2.46 -15.43
C GLY A 718 10.49 -2.21 -14.03
N LYS A 719 11.72 -2.63 -13.73
CA LYS A 719 12.40 -2.30 -12.46
C LYS A 719 12.61 -0.79 -12.32
N ALA A 720 13.12 -0.12 -13.35
CA ALA A 720 13.35 1.31 -13.36
C ALA A 720 12.06 2.13 -13.17
N LEU A 721 10.96 1.68 -13.77
CA LEU A 721 9.62 2.27 -13.65
C LEU A 721 9.08 2.21 -12.21
N LEU A 722 9.26 1.07 -11.53
CA LEU A 722 8.90 0.95 -10.11
C LEU A 722 9.84 1.78 -9.22
N ALA A 723 11.14 1.75 -9.52
CA ALA A 723 12.16 2.50 -8.80
C ALA A 723 12.02 4.03 -8.94
N SER A 724 11.47 4.54 -10.05
CA SER A 724 11.19 5.97 -10.24
C SER A 724 9.98 6.46 -9.44
N GLY A 725 9.18 5.54 -8.88
CA GLY A 725 8.07 5.84 -7.97
C GLY A 725 6.67 5.55 -8.54
N VAL A 726 6.55 4.84 -9.67
CA VAL A 726 5.25 4.38 -10.18
C VAL A 726 4.82 3.12 -9.42
N ALA A 727 3.65 3.15 -8.78
CA ALA A 727 3.18 2.03 -7.97
C ALA A 727 2.88 0.77 -8.81
N PRO A 728 3.17 -0.46 -8.34
CA PRO A 728 2.93 -1.69 -9.12
C PRO A 728 1.48 -1.92 -9.57
N GLY A 729 0.50 -1.39 -8.82
CA GLY A 729 -0.91 -1.41 -9.23
C GLY A 729 -1.17 -0.47 -10.40
N MET A 730 -0.80 0.81 -10.23
CA MET A 730 -0.89 1.86 -11.27
C MET A 730 -0.20 1.43 -12.57
N ALA A 731 1.06 0.97 -12.51
CA ALA A 731 1.80 0.49 -13.68
C ALA A 731 1.11 -0.67 -14.43
N LYS A 732 0.30 -1.48 -13.73
CA LYS A 732 -0.45 -2.59 -14.33
C LYS A 732 -1.82 -2.16 -14.88
N GLU A 733 -2.50 -1.21 -14.24
CA GLU A 733 -3.71 -0.56 -14.78
C GLU A 733 -3.39 0.21 -16.06
N TRP A 734 -2.20 0.83 -16.10
CA TRP A 734 -1.65 1.53 -17.24
C TRP A 734 -1.42 0.66 -18.49
N PHE A 735 -1.35 -0.66 -18.37
CA PHE A 735 -1.21 -1.57 -19.53
C PHE A 735 -2.47 -1.67 -20.40
N SER A 736 -3.62 -1.11 -20.00
CA SER A 736 -4.83 -1.07 -20.84
C SER A 736 -5.07 0.28 -21.52
N ASP A 737 -4.04 1.11 -21.63
CA ASP A 737 -4.08 2.51 -22.10
C ASP A 737 -5.24 3.35 -21.50
N PRO A 738 -5.19 3.63 -20.18
CA PRO A 738 -6.18 4.48 -19.53
C PRO A 738 -6.03 5.94 -19.96
N GLN A 739 -7.14 6.68 -19.97
CA GLN A 739 -7.10 8.14 -20.04
C GLN A 739 -6.56 8.70 -18.71
N VAL A 740 -5.44 9.42 -18.77
CA VAL A 740 -4.76 10.03 -17.63
C VAL A 740 -4.82 11.56 -17.71
N GLU A 741 -4.91 12.22 -16.56
CA GLU A 741 -4.92 13.69 -16.45
C GLU A 741 -3.47 14.20 -16.53
N PHE A 742 -3.13 14.97 -17.57
CA PHE A 742 -1.77 15.51 -17.73
C PHE A 742 -1.77 16.79 -18.57
N GLU A 743 -0.98 17.79 -18.15
CA GLU A 743 -0.86 19.10 -18.84
C GLU A 743 -2.21 19.80 -19.07
N GLY A 744 -3.15 19.69 -18.13
CA GLY A 744 -4.45 20.35 -18.18
C GLY A 744 -5.55 19.65 -18.98
N GLY A 745 -5.40 18.36 -19.30
CA GLY A 745 -6.50 17.56 -19.85
C GLY A 745 -6.25 16.06 -19.85
N LYS A 746 -7.30 15.30 -20.19
CA LYS A 746 -7.26 13.84 -20.30
C LYS A 746 -6.73 13.41 -21.67
N LYS A 747 -5.72 12.54 -21.66
CA LYS A 747 -5.05 12.01 -22.86
C LYS A 747 -4.83 10.50 -22.70
N SER A 748 -4.63 9.78 -23.80
CA SER A 748 -4.11 8.40 -23.76
C SER A 748 -2.72 8.40 -23.11
N LEU A 749 -2.43 7.36 -22.34
CA LEU A 749 -1.12 7.16 -21.74
C LEU A 749 -0.11 6.72 -22.81
N PHE A 750 -0.53 5.88 -23.76
CA PHE A 750 0.34 5.41 -24.84
C PHE A 750 0.66 6.56 -25.80
N ASP A 751 -0.33 7.37 -26.19
CA ASP A 751 -0.11 8.61 -26.98
C ASP A 751 0.84 9.58 -26.25
N LEU A 752 0.77 9.65 -24.91
CA LEU A 752 1.67 10.49 -24.11
C LEU A 752 3.11 9.97 -24.04
N LEU A 753 3.35 8.68 -24.32
CA LEU A 753 4.64 8.00 -24.18
C LEU A 753 5.24 7.54 -25.52
N GLU A 754 4.51 7.65 -26.62
CA GLU A 754 4.93 7.26 -27.97
C GLU A 754 6.27 7.89 -28.38
N ASP A 755 7.12 7.10 -29.02
CA ASP A 755 8.46 7.46 -29.53
C ASP A 755 9.46 8.03 -28.50
N LEU A 756 9.11 8.07 -27.20
CA LEU A 756 10.01 8.51 -26.14
C LEU A 756 11.08 7.46 -25.83
N ASP A 757 12.34 7.91 -25.77
CA ASP A 757 13.44 7.06 -25.32
C ASP A 757 13.33 6.69 -23.83
N ALA A 758 13.96 5.59 -23.41
CA ALA A 758 13.76 5.01 -22.08
C ALA A 758 13.91 6.01 -20.91
N PRO A 759 14.91 6.92 -20.86
CA PRO A 759 15.02 7.93 -19.80
C PRO A 759 13.85 8.93 -19.80
N ALA A 760 13.43 9.39 -20.99
CA ALA A 760 12.32 10.33 -21.14
C ALA A 760 10.98 9.66 -20.80
N CYS A 761 10.78 8.42 -21.24
CA CYS A 761 9.63 7.59 -20.93
C CYS A 761 9.51 7.35 -19.42
N LEU A 762 10.60 6.98 -18.73
CA LEU A 762 10.65 6.82 -17.26
C LEU A 762 10.34 8.13 -16.52
N LYS A 763 10.90 9.25 -16.97
CA LYS A 763 10.65 10.58 -16.38
C LYS A 763 9.18 10.98 -16.51
N LYS A 764 8.62 10.88 -17.72
CA LYS A 764 7.22 11.24 -17.99
C LYS A 764 6.25 10.30 -17.28
N CYS A 765 6.58 9.01 -17.14
CA CYS A 765 5.85 8.09 -16.25
C CYS A 765 5.84 8.56 -14.79
N LYS A 766 6.98 9.02 -14.23
CA LYS A 766 7.01 9.58 -12.86
C LYS A 766 6.14 10.84 -12.74
N GLU A 767 6.16 11.71 -13.75
CA GLU A 767 5.38 12.95 -13.78
C GLU A 767 3.86 12.69 -13.88
N ILE A 768 3.44 11.81 -14.79
CA ILE A 768 2.04 11.37 -14.91
C ILE A 768 1.57 10.67 -13.63
N ALA A 769 2.42 9.83 -13.01
CA ALA A 769 2.11 9.13 -11.76
C ALA A 769 2.00 10.09 -10.56
N ALA A 770 2.66 11.26 -10.60
CA ALA A 770 2.49 12.31 -9.60
C ALA A 770 1.18 13.09 -9.81
N ALA A 771 0.80 13.37 -11.06
CA ALA A 771 -0.45 14.05 -11.41
C ALA A 771 -1.72 13.19 -11.19
N ASN A 772 -1.60 11.87 -11.28
CA ASN A 772 -2.73 10.93 -11.22
C ASN A 772 -2.82 10.14 -9.90
N LYS A 773 -2.32 10.71 -8.79
CA LYS A 773 -2.54 10.15 -7.45
C LYS A 773 -3.99 10.40 -7.01
N LYS A 774 -4.60 9.39 -6.40
CA LYS A 774 -5.94 9.39 -5.82
C LYS A 774 -5.85 9.03 -4.33
#